data_AF-A0AAP0V462-F1
#
_entry.id   AF-A0AAP0V462-F1
#
_cell.length_a   1.000
_cell.length_b   1.000
_cell.length_c   1.000
_cell.angle_alpha   90.00
_cell.angle_beta   90.00
_cell.angle_gamma   90.00
#
_symmetry.space_group_name_H-M   'P 1'
#
loop_
_entity.id
_entity.type
_entity.pdbx_description
1 polymer ?
#
loop_
_entity_poly.entity_id
_entity_poly.type
_entity_poly.pdbx_seq_one_letter_code
_entity_poly.pdbx_strand_id
1 'polypeptide(L)'
;MKNNLFKKMYAALVALFIAMFALPQQAQAQTKEAYVEKNLDTKTITFYYDAEKSSRKGIVYGINEKQTLANDIEIPAWAANSQSEEKTTTAIFDASFKEYRPTTTDYWFNYYLVLKEIKGMENLNTSEVTNMSHMFNHCDALPSIDLSNFNTAKVTNMNSMFSDCAALTSLDLSKFNTENVTDMGSMFNFCSGFTTLDLSNFNTAKVTDMRAMFFCCTGLTSLNISKFKTENVADMSVMFFYCKALKSLELPNFNTEKVTNMKAMFSGCSALKSLDLSKFNTANVTNMNGMFASCTALTSLDLSKFNTANVTDMNGMFANCSALTSLDLSKFNTANVTDMASMFSSCSELATLDVSNFNTEKVTTMYGMFANDKALLSLDLSSFKTPEVTIMKGMFSGCTGLTSLNISNFDTEKVTDMYGMFYSCEALTTLNLSHFNTENVTNMSAMFAYCKALSELKMPNFNTKNVTNMSFLFFYCSELPSIDLSGFNTANVTDMGAMFKYCAKVESLDISKFNTEKVTNMRGMFSGCRKITTLDFSNFNTDNVTNTNTMFFSCDAITSLDLSNFKLEKVTDMSSMFSFCEEMTTIYCNHTWKAEQSENMFAYCSKLKGAVEYNEFKVDVKMANPETGYFTKKNPSGISQTGVATDATVVAIYSLDGKKLTELQSGVNIVRMSDGTTHKVMK
;
A
#
# COMPACT_ATOMS: atom_id res chain seq x y z
N MET A 1 55.93 -84.50 -47.47
CA MET A 1 55.18 -83.89 -46.34
C MET A 1 55.82 -82.65 -45.70
N LYS A 2 56.96 -82.10 -46.18
CA LYS A 2 57.60 -80.93 -45.53
C LYS A 2 57.22 -79.53 -46.07
N ASN A 3 56.57 -79.41 -47.24
CA ASN A 3 56.30 -78.10 -47.87
C ASN A 3 54.94 -77.46 -47.56
N ASN A 4 53.99 -78.20 -46.96
CA ASN A 4 52.66 -77.66 -46.62
C ASN A 4 52.56 -77.11 -45.19
N LEU A 5 53.51 -77.45 -44.30
CA LEU A 5 53.54 -76.92 -42.94
C LEU A 5 54.13 -75.49 -42.92
N PHE A 6 55.17 -75.23 -43.71
CA PHE A 6 55.85 -73.92 -43.76
C PHE A 6 54.98 -72.81 -44.37
N LYS A 7 54.21 -73.09 -45.43
CA LYS A 7 53.27 -72.10 -46.01
C LYS A 7 52.10 -71.76 -45.07
N LYS A 8 51.61 -72.73 -44.29
CA LYS A 8 50.55 -72.50 -43.31
C LYS A 8 51.06 -71.78 -42.04
N MET A 9 52.27 -72.07 -41.59
CA MET A 9 52.91 -71.33 -40.49
C MET A 9 53.23 -69.88 -40.88
N TYR A 10 53.73 -69.63 -42.10
CA TYR A 10 54.07 -68.27 -42.53
C TYR A 10 52.82 -67.39 -42.75
N ALA A 11 51.75 -67.96 -43.30
CA ALA A 11 50.47 -67.25 -43.42
C ALA A 11 49.82 -66.97 -42.05
N ALA A 12 49.92 -67.90 -41.10
CA ALA A 12 49.43 -67.71 -39.73
C ALA A 12 50.27 -66.68 -38.95
N LEU A 13 51.61 -66.68 -39.12
CA LEU A 13 52.51 -65.71 -38.50
C LEU A 13 52.34 -64.31 -39.08
N VAL A 14 52.15 -64.16 -40.39
CA VAL A 14 51.87 -62.87 -41.03
C VAL A 14 50.46 -62.36 -40.64
N ALA A 15 49.46 -63.24 -40.53
CA ALA A 15 48.13 -62.86 -40.03
C ALA A 15 48.15 -62.46 -38.54
N LEU A 16 48.93 -63.13 -37.69
CA LEU A 16 49.15 -62.75 -36.29
C LEU A 16 49.97 -61.46 -36.14
N PHE A 17 50.93 -61.21 -37.03
CA PHE A 17 51.70 -59.95 -37.05
C PHE A 17 50.83 -58.76 -37.52
N ILE A 18 49.98 -58.95 -38.54
CA ILE A 18 49.04 -57.93 -38.99
C ILE A 18 47.95 -57.68 -37.94
N ALA A 19 47.47 -58.72 -37.24
CA ALA A 19 46.52 -58.56 -36.13
C ALA A 19 47.15 -57.84 -34.92
N MET A 20 48.42 -58.12 -34.57
CA MET A 20 49.13 -57.43 -33.48
C MET A 20 49.38 -55.94 -33.74
N PHE A 21 49.44 -55.50 -35.01
CA PHE A 21 49.56 -54.09 -35.38
C PHE A 21 48.23 -53.43 -35.82
N ALA A 22 47.18 -54.21 -36.08
CA ALA A 22 45.83 -53.69 -36.35
C ALA A 22 45.00 -53.47 -35.07
N LEU A 23 45.31 -54.21 -33.99
CA LEU A 23 44.59 -54.11 -32.71
C LEU A 23 44.79 -52.80 -31.91
N PRO A 24 45.80 -51.93 -32.15
CA PRO A 24 45.82 -50.58 -31.57
C PRO A 24 45.06 -49.54 -32.41
N GLN A 25 44.71 -49.82 -33.68
CA GLN A 25 43.95 -48.87 -34.52
C GLN A 25 42.42 -49.05 -34.43
N GLN A 26 41.96 -50.04 -33.67
CA GLN A 26 40.56 -50.23 -33.26
C GLN A 26 40.36 -50.02 -31.75
N ALA A 27 41.18 -49.17 -31.10
CA ALA A 27 40.64 -48.41 -29.98
C ALA A 27 39.43 -47.65 -30.55
N GLN A 28 38.23 -47.93 -30.01
CA GLN A 28 36.99 -47.24 -30.35
C GLN A 28 37.32 -45.78 -30.65
N ALA A 29 37.01 -45.31 -31.87
CA ALA A 29 36.90 -43.89 -32.11
C ALA A 29 35.72 -43.40 -31.26
N GLN A 30 35.96 -43.22 -29.96
CA GLN A 30 35.00 -42.63 -29.04
C GLN A 30 34.76 -41.22 -29.59
N THR A 31 33.56 -41.02 -30.10
CA THR A 31 33.09 -39.73 -30.55
C THR A 31 33.21 -38.77 -29.39
N LYS A 32 33.89 -37.63 -29.60
CA LYS A 32 33.96 -36.59 -28.58
C LYS A 32 32.53 -36.17 -28.23
N GLU A 33 32.24 -36.11 -26.94
CA GLU A 33 30.97 -35.61 -26.42
C GLU A 33 31.22 -34.38 -25.58
N ALA A 34 30.29 -33.42 -25.64
CA ALA A 34 30.31 -32.29 -24.73
C ALA A 34 29.48 -32.62 -23.49
N TYR A 35 30.08 -32.45 -22.32
CA TYR A 35 29.47 -32.81 -21.05
C TYR A 35 30.05 -31.97 -19.93
N VAL A 36 29.39 -32.06 -18.77
CA VAL A 36 29.75 -31.33 -17.56
C VAL A 36 29.94 -32.32 -16.43
N GLU A 37 31.06 -32.24 -15.71
CA GLU A 37 31.33 -33.00 -14.49
C GLU A 37 31.19 -32.08 -13.28
N LYS A 38 30.31 -32.44 -12.34
CA LYS A 38 30.12 -31.75 -11.07
C LYS A 38 30.74 -32.54 -9.94
N ASN A 39 31.73 -31.95 -9.26
CA ASN A 39 32.38 -32.49 -8.09
C ASN A 39 31.87 -31.79 -6.82
N LEU A 40 31.15 -32.52 -5.98
CA LEU A 40 30.52 -31.98 -4.77
C LEU A 40 31.52 -31.69 -3.65
N ASP A 41 32.63 -32.45 -3.58
CA ASP A 41 33.66 -32.29 -2.55
C ASP A 41 34.47 -31.02 -2.78
N THR A 42 34.91 -30.81 -4.03
CA THR A 42 35.66 -29.62 -4.43
C THR A 42 34.76 -28.45 -4.82
N LYS A 43 33.43 -28.64 -4.82
CA LYS A 43 32.43 -27.64 -5.22
C LYS A 43 32.73 -27.03 -6.59
N THR A 44 33.16 -27.89 -7.51
CA THR A 44 33.63 -27.47 -8.84
C THR A 44 32.75 -28.09 -9.91
N ILE A 45 32.45 -27.31 -10.94
CA ILE A 45 31.84 -27.78 -12.17
C ILE A 45 32.82 -27.62 -13.33
N THR A 46 33.08 -28.68 -14.10
CA THR A 46 34.05 -28.66 -15.20
C THR A 46 33.40 -29.07 -16.52
N PHE A 47 33.62 -28.28 -17.56
CA PHE A 47 33.10 -28.47 -18.92
C PHE A 47 34.16 -29.13 -19.79
N TYR A 48 33.81 -30.22 -20.47
CA TYR A 48 34.70 -31.04 -21.29
C TYR A 48 34.14 -31.28 -22.69
N TYR A 49 35.02 -31.45 -23.68
CA TYR A 49 34.68 -31.92 -25.02
C TYR A 49 35.72 -32.94 -25.53
N ASP A 50 35.56 -34.18 -25.07
CA ASP A 50 36.49 -35.27 -25.32
C ASP A 50 35.79 -36.63 -25.27
N ALA A 51 36.57 -37.71 -25.33
CA ALA A 51 36.13 -39.10 -25.28
C ALA A 51 36.08 -39.69 -23.84
N GLU A 52 36.43 -38.90 -22.82
CA GLU A 52 36.73 -39.35 -21.45
C GLU A 52 35.50 -39.26 -20.51
N LYS A 53 34.29 -39.08 -21.07
CA LYS A 53 33.06 -38.93 -20.27
C LYS A 53 32.85 -40.06 -19.26
N SER A 54 33.17 -41.30 -19.65
CA SER A 54 33.03 -42.48 -18.79
C SER A 54 34.11 -42.64 -17.73
N SER A 55 35.24 -41.90 -17.83
CA SER A 55 36.34 -41.96 -16.86
C SER A 55 36.22 -40.92 -15.74
N ARG A 56 35.27 -39.99 -15.86
CA ARG A 56 34.93 -38.97 -14.85
C ARG A 56 34.39 -39.60 -13.57
N LYS A 57 34.70 -38.98 -12.42
CA LYS A 57 34.37 -39.52 -11.09
C LYS A 57 33.28 -38.72 -10.38
N GLY A 58 33.02 -37.49 -10.82
CA GLY A 58 31.91 -36.66 -10.35
C GLY A 58 30.57 -37.06 -10.97
N ILE A 59 29.55 -36.25 -10.70
CA ILE A 59 28.24 -36.40 -11.33
C ILE A 59 28.34 -35.81 -12.73
N VAL A 60 28.06 -36.61 -13.77
CA VAL A 60 28.22 -36.21 -15.16
C VAL A 60 26.87 -35.99 -15.81
N TYR A 61 26.71 -34.87 -16.50
CA TYR A 61 25.55 -34.53 -17.31
C TYR A 61 25.95 -34.31 -18.76
N GLY A 62 25.10 -34.68 -19.71
CA GLY A 62 25.25 -34.17 -21.08
C GLY A 62 25.14 -32.65 -21.10
N ILE A 63 25.94 -31.95 -21.92
CA ILE A 63 25.89 -30.47 -21.95
C ILE A 63 24.49 -29.93 -22.27
N ASN A 64 23.76 -30.65 -23.13
CA ASN A 64 22.40 -30.33 -23.58
C ASN A 64 21.32 -31.20 -22.89
N GLU A 65 21.69 -31.94 -21.85
CA GLU A 65 20.72 -32.65 -21.02
C GLU A 65 19.84 -31.63 -20.30
N LYS A 66 18.53 -31.88 -20.21
CA LYS A 66 17.55 -30.92 -19.71
C LYS A 66 16.79 -31.46 -18.52
N GLN A 67 16.37 -30.55 -17.66
CA GLN A 67 15.36 -30.76 -16.62
C GLN A 67 14.19 -29.81 -16.87
N THR A 68 12.99 -30.24 -16.50
CA THR A 68 11.77 -29.43 -16.62
C THR A 68 11.37 -28.91 -15.23
N LEU A 69 11.21 -27.60 -15.13
CA LEU A 69 10.74 -26.94 -13.91
C LEU A 69 9.21 -27.05 -13.77
N ALA A 70 8.68 -26.71 -12.59
CA ALA A 70 7.23 -26.78 -12.31
C ALA A 70 6.36 -25.86 -13.19
N ASN A 71 6.97 -24.91 -13.90
CA ASN A 71 6.32 -23.99 -14.84
C ASN A 71 6.57 -24.36 -16.32
N ASP A 72 6.93 -25.63 -16.59
CA ASP A 72 7.21 -26.18 -17.93
C ASP A 72 8.41 -25.56 -18.66
N ILE A 73 9.26 -24.78 -17.97
CA ILE A 73 10.52 -24.28 -18.52
C ILE A 73 11.57 -25.40 -18.52
N GLU A 74 12.24 -25.60 -19.65
CA GLU A 74 13.39 -26.50 -19.75
C GLU A 74 14.70 -25.74 -19.53
N ILE A 75 15.49 -26.17 -18.55
CA ILE A 75 16.83 -25.66 -18.30
C ILE A 75 17.86 -26.81 -18.39
N PRO A 76 19.17 -26.54 -18.54
CA PRO A 76 20.17 -27.59 -18.46
C PRO A 76 20.04 -28.39 -17.16
N ALA A 77 20.14 -29.72 -17.22
CA ALA A 77 20.00 -30.60 -16.05
C ALA A 77 21.05 -30.33 -14.96
N TRP A 78 22.17 -29.71 -15.34
CA TRP A 78 23.25 -29.29 -14.45
C TRP A 78 23.11 -27.85 -13.94
N ALA A 79 22.19 -27.04 -14.48
CA ALA A 79 21.89 -25.71 -13.98
C ALA A 79 21.04 -25.77 -12.69
N ALA A 80 21.06 -24.71 -11.89
CA ALA A 80 20.26 -24.60 -10.68
C ALA A 80 19.00 -23.77 -10.93
N ASN A 81 18.10 -23.75 -9.94
CA ASN A 81 16.88 -22.95 -9.93
C ASN A 81 16.57 -22.46 -8.51
N SER A 82 15.49 -21.69 -8.33
CA SER A 82 15.13 -21.09 -7.04
C SER A 82 14.85 -22.09 -5.90
N GLN A 83 14.67 -23.37 -6.19
CA GLN A 83 14.46 -24.45 -5.21
C GLN A 83 15.74 -25.25 -4.95
N SER A 84 16.82 -24.97 -5.68
CA SER A 84 18.08 -25.72 -5.63
C SER A 84 19.03 -25.15 -4.58
N GLU A 85 19.62 -26.01 -3.74
CA GLU A 85 20.77 -25.65 -2.91
C GLU A 85 22.09 -25.82 -3.69
N GLU A 86 22.29 -25.03 -4.75
CA GLU A 86 23.54 -25.08 -5.51
C GLU A 86 24.72 -24.56 -4.68
N LYS A 87 25.75 -25.40 -4.53
CA LYS A 87 26.92 -25.14 -3.66
C LYS A 87 28.22 -24.96 -4.44
N THR A 88 28.16 -24.99 -5.78
CA THR A 88 29.32 -24.82 -6.65
C THR A 88 29.96 -23.44 -6.45
N THR A 89 31.26 -23.42 -6.14
CA THR A 89 32.03 -22.19 -5.94
C THR A 89 32.98 -21.89 -7.11
N THR A 90 33.27 -22.87 -7.96
CA THR A 90 34.23 -22.73 -9.07
C THR A 90 33.69 -23.40 -10.33
N ALA A 91 33.72 -22.71 -11.47
CA ALA A 91 33.49 -23.30 -12.78
C ALA A 91 34.78 -23.34 -13.59
N ILE A 92 34.97 -24.39 -14.39
CA ILE A 92 36.19 -24.60 -15.19
C ILE A 92 35.80 -25.03 -16.61
N PHE A 93 36.25 -24.29 -17.61
CA PHE A 93 36.24 -24.73 -19.01
C PHE A 93 37.60 -25.37 -19.33
N ASP A 94 37.61 -26.70 -19.43
CA ASP A 94 38.82 -27.45 -19.75
C ASP A 94 39.32 -27.12 -21.17
N ALA A 95 40.62 -27.26 -21.42
CA ALA A 95 41.22 -27.00 -22.73
C ALA A 95 40.57 -27.83 -23.87
N SER A 96 40.04 -29.02 -23.55
CA SER A 96 39.27 -29.83 -24.50
C SER A 96 38.04 -29.11 -25.05
N PHE A 97 37.42 -28.22 -24.27
CA PHE A 97 36.18 -27.53 -24.62
C PHE A 97 36.32 -26.54 -25.78
N LYS A 98 37.56 -26.14 -26.11
CA LYS A 98 37.87 -25.12 -27.13
C LYS A 98 37.27 -25.41 -28.51
N GLU A 99 37.07 -26.68 -28.86
CA GLU A 99 36.48 -27.09 -30.15
C GLU A 99 34.96 -27.29 -30.12
N TYR A 100 34.33 -27.23 -28.94
CA TYR A 100 32.88 -27.24 -28.85
C TYR A 100 32.30 -25.88 -29.29
N ARG A 101 31.16 -25.90 -29.96
CA ARG A 101 30.46 -24.70 -30.47
C ARG A 101 29.00 -24.77 -30.01
N PRO A 102 28.68 -24.37 -28.77
CA PRO A 102 27.30 -24.30 -28.33
C PRO A 102 26.48 -23.38 -29.24
N THR A 103 25.24 -23.76 -29.53
CA THR A 103 24.27 -22.92 -30.23
C THR A 103 23.43 -22.07 -29.28
N THR A 104 23.44 -22.41 -28.00
CA THR A 104 22.79 -21.70 -26.89
C THR A 104 23.63 -21.82 -25.63
N THR A 105 23.65 -20.77 -24.82
CA THR A 105 24.13 -20.78 -23.43
C THR A 105 23.02 -20.39 -22.47
N ASP A 106 21.77 -20.53 -22.92
CA ASP A 106 20.59 -20.23 -22.12
C ASP A 106 20.59 -21.03 -20.81
N TYR A 107 20.36 -20.33 -19.69
CA TYR A 107 20.40 -20.87 -18.33
C TYR A 107 21.72 -21.52 -17.90
N TRP A 108 22.83 -21.30 -18.63
CA TRP A 108 24.15 -21.67 -18.10
C TRP A 108 24.39 -20.88 -16.80
N PHE A 109 25.03 -21.48 -15.79
CA PHE A 109 25.27 -20.87 -14.47
C PHE A 109 24.06 -20.24 -13.75
N ASN A 110 22.84 -20.55 -14.19
CA ASN A 110 21.62 -20.03 -13.58
C ASN A 110 21.49 -20.48 -12.12
N TYR A 111 21.25 -19.55 -11.19
CA TYR A 111 21.16 -19.77 -9.73
C TYR A 111 22.44 -20.32 -9.09
N TYR A 112 23.62 -20.01 -9.64
CA TYR A 112 24.90 -20.32 -9.01
C TYR A 112 25.27 -19.24 -7.97
N LEU A 113 24.42 -19.07 -6.96
CA LEU A 113 24.45 -17.97 -5.97
C LEU A 113 25.79 -17.78 -5.26
N VAL A 114 26.56 -18.87 -5.08
CA VAL A 114 27.83 -18.88 -4.34
C VAL A 114 29.06 -19.09 -5.24
N LEU A 115 28.91 -18.97 -6.56
CA LEU A 115 30.00 -19.07 -7.53
C LEU A 115 30.96 -17.88 -7.35
N LYS A 116 32.25 -18.17 -7.21
CA LYS A 116 33.30 -17.19 -6.90
C LYS A 116 34.28 -16.97 -8.03
N GLU A 117 34.42 -17.94 -8.93
CA GLU A 117 35.43 -17.89 -9.98
C GLU A 117 35.03 -18.79 -11.16
N ILE A 118 35.34 -18.32 -12.37
CA ILE A 118 35.25 -19.12 -13.59
C ILE A 118 36.63 -19.14 -14.25
N LYS A 119 37.17 -20.34 -14.48
CA LYS A 119 38.50 -20.56 -15.07
C LYS A 119 38.38 -21.08 -16.49
N GLY A 120 39.37 -20.74 -17.32
CA GLY A 120 39.50 -21.26 -18.68
C GLY A 120 38.47 -20.70 -19.65
N MET A 121 37.89 -19.52 -19.40
CA MET A 121 36.83 -18.94 -20.23
C MET A 121 37.24 -18.75 -21.70
N GLU A 122 38.54 -18.64 -21.98
CA GLU A 122 39.10 -18.65 -23.34
C GLU A 122 38.81 -19.94 -24.14
N ASN A 123 38.42 -21.02 -23.46
CA ASN A 123 38.02 -22.29 -24.08
C ASN A 123 36.52 -22.34 -24.40
N LEU A 124 35.71 -21.36 -23.98
CA LEU A 124 34.31 -21.27 -24.37
C LEU A 124 34.17 -20.50 -25.70
N ASN A 125 33.93 -21.22 -26.79
CA ASN A 125 33.72 -20.59 -28.08
C ASN A 125 32.25 -20.25 -28.32
N THR A 126 31.89 -18.97 -28.27
CA THR A 126 30.50 -18.50 -28.43
C THR A 126 30.10 -18.13 -29.85
N SER A 127 30.92 -18.43 -30.88
CA SER A 127 30.70 -17.95 -32.26
C SER A 127 29.40 -18.42 -32.92
N GLU A 128 28.82 -19.52 -32.43
CA GLU A 128 27.57 -20.10 -32.94
C GLU A 128 26.37 -19.85 -32.02
N VAL A 129 26.57 -19.16 -30.89
CA VAL A 129 25.51 -18.94 -29.90
C VAL A 129 24.50 -17.91 -30.44
N THR A 130 23.22 -18.28 -30.40
CA THR A 130 22.10 -17.41 -30.80
C THR A 130 21.25 -16.94 -29.62
N ASN A 131 21.27 -17.69 -28.51
CA ASN A 131 20.58 -17.34 -27.27
C ASN A 131 21.57 -17.39 -26.08
N MET A 132 21.71 -16.27 -25.37
CA MET A 132 22.52 -16.11 -24.15
C MET A 132 21.67 -15.72 -22.94
N SER A 133 20.35 -15.90 -23.01
CA SER A 133 19.48 -15.54 -21.89
C SER A 133 19.87 -16.28 -20.60
N HIS A 134 19.74 -15.62 -19.45
CA HIS A 134 19.99 -16.24 -18.13
C HIS A 134 21.40 -16.85 -17.92
N MET A 135 22.39 -16.62 -18.79
CA MET A 135 23.72 -17.27 -18.75
C MET A 135 24.54 -17.01 -17.47
N PHE A 136 24.26 -15.94 -16.75
CA PHE A 136 24.84 -15.66 -15.43
C PHE A 136 23.77 -15.22 -14.43
N ASN A 137 22.49 -15.56 -14.69
CA ASN A 137 21.40 -15.19 -13.80
C ASN A 137 21.63 -15.77 -12.40
N HIS A 138 21.51 -14.93 -11.38
CA HIS A 138 21.75 -15.30 -9.97
C HIS A 138 23.18 -15.84 -9.69
N CYS A 139 24.19 -15.25 -10.34
CA CYS A 139 25.60 -15.39 -9.95
C CYS A 139 26.00 -14.34 -8.90
N ASP A 140 25.24 -14.24 -7.81
CA ASP A 140 25.27 -13.13 -6.85
C ASP A 140 26.64 -12.88 -6.21
N ALA A 141 27.42 -13.95 -5.95
CA ALA A 141 28.72 -13.88 -5.28
C ALA A 141 29.93 -13.74 -6.23
N LEU A 142 29.72 -13.68 -7.54
CA LEU A 142 30.79 -13.67 -8.53
C LEU A 142 31.40 -12.27 -8.65
N PRO A 143 32.68 -12.04 -8.27
CA PRO A 143 33.25 -10.70 -8.21
C PRO A 143 33.71 -10.15 -9.58
N SER A 144 33.99 -11.03 -10.54
CA SER A 144 34.43 -10.66 -11.90
C SER A 144 34.17 -11.78 -12.90
N ILE A 145 34.10 -11.41 -14.18
CA ILE A 145 33.96 -12.34 -15.32
C ILE A 145 34.87 -11.83 -16.45
N ASP A 146 35.70 -12.72 -17.01
CA ASP A 146 36.44 -12.42 -18.23
C ASP A 146 35.57 -12.75 -19.46
N LEU A 147 35.21 -11.74 -20.25
CA LEU A 147 34.40 -11.88 -21.47
C LEU A 147 35.20 -11.62 -22.75
N SER A 148 36.53 -11.54 -22.66
CA SER A 148 37.40 -11.09 -23.77
C SER A 148 37.33 -11.96 -25.04
N ASN A 149 36.98 -13.24 -24.89
CA ASN A 149 36.87 -14.20 -26.00
C ASN A 149 35.44 -14.38 -26.54
N PHE A 150 34.46 -13.64 -26.02
CA PHE A 150 33.08 -13.77 -26.48
C PHE A 150 32.90 -13.21 -27.90
N ASN A 151 32.25 -13.98 -28.76
CA ASN A 151 31.76 -13.54 -30.05
C ASN A 151 30.22 -13.57 -30.04
N THR A 152 29.60 -12.41 -30.02
CA THR A 152 28.14 -12.28 -29.92
C THR A 152 27.45 -11.88 -31.21
N ALA A 153 28.14 -11.93 -32.35
CA ALA A 153 27.59 -11.47 -33.63
C ALA A 153 26.31 -12.20 -34.07
N LYS A 154 26.09 -13.44 -33.63
CA LYS A 154 24.88 -14.23 -33.93
C LYS A 154 23.80 -14.18 -32.84
N VAL A 155 24.08 -13.53 -31.70
CA VAL A 155 23.18 -13.53 -30.55
C VAL A 155 21.97 -12.65 -30.85
N THR A 156 20.78 -13.20 -30.57
CA THR A 156 19.48 -12.55 -30.78
C THR A 156 18.75 -12.29 -29.46
N ASN A 157 19.10 -12.99 -28.38
CA ASN A 157 18.48 -12.88 -27.06
C ASN A 157 19.56 -12.82 -25.96
N MET A 158 19.50 -11.77 -25.14
CA MET A 158 20.36 -11.51 -23.97
C MET A 158 19.52 -11.25 -22.70
N ASN A 159 18.26 -11.71 -22.69
CA ASN A 159 17.34 -11.52 -21.59
C ASN A 159 17.95 -12.05 -20.28
N SER A 160 17.93 -11.24 -19.22
CA SER A 160 18.41 -11.62 -17.89
C SER A 160 19.85 -12.16 -17.84
N MET A 161 20.69 -11.87 -18.85
CA MET A 161 22.03 -12.48 -18.98
C MET A 161 22.90 -12.29 -17.73
N PHE A 162 22.83 -11.13 -17.07
CA PHE A 162 23.57 -10.79 -15.85
C PHE A 162 22.65 -10.46 -14.67
N SER A 163 21.37 -10.83 -14.74
CA SER A 163 20.38 -10.58 -13.69
C SER A 163 20.90 -11.08 -12.33
N ASP A 164 20.80 -10.24 -11.30
CA ASP A 164 21.19 -10.52 -9.92
C ASP A 164 22.69 -10.82 -9.71
N CYS A 165 23.57 -10.48 -10.66
CA CYS A 165 25.02 -10.49 -10.43
C CYS A 165 25.47 -9.34 -9.49
N ALA A 166 25.03 -9.37 -8.22
CA ALA A 166 25.14 -8.26 -7.27
C ALA A 166 26.58 -7.93 -6.86
N ALA A 167 27.51 -8.89 -6.87
CA ALA A 167 28.91 -8.69 -6.54
C ALA A 167 29.77 -8.12 -7.69
N LEU A 168 29.26 -8.10 -8.93
CA LEU A 168 30.00 -7.52 -10.05
C LEU A 168 30.10 -6.00 -9.87
N THR A 169 31.34 -5.49 -9.90
CA THR A 169 31.63 -4.05 -9.78
C THR A 169 32.04 -3.41 -11.10
N SER A 170 32.49 -4.21 -12.06
CA SER A 170 32.82 -3.82 -13.43
C SER A 170 32.62 -4.99 -14.39
N LEU A 171 32.43 -4.70 -15.67
CA LEU A 171 32.28 -5.69 -16.73
C LEU A 171 32.81 -5.10 -18.05
N ASP A 172 33.76 -5.77 -18.70
CA ASP A 172 34.23 -5.37 -20.03
C ASP A 172 33.31 -5.95 -21.11
N LEU A 173 32.53 -5.06 -21.73
CA LEU A 173 31.60 -5.39 -22.80
C LEU A 173 32.08 -4.88 -24.17
N SER A 174 33.34 -4.47 -24.30
CA SER A 174 33.88 -3.82 -25.51
C SER A 174 33.86 -4.68 -26.78
N LYS A 175 33.83 -6.00 -26.62
CA LYS A 175 33.79 -6.98 -27.72
C LYS A 175 32.37 -7.41 -28.12
N PHE A 176 31.35 -7.00 -27.38
CA PHE A 176 29.98 -7.39 -27.73
C PHE A 176 29.51 -6.72 -29.01
N ASN A 177 29.07 -7.54 -29.97
CA ASN A 177 28.29 -7.09 -31.12
C ASN A 177 26.81 -7.37 -30.84
N THR A 178 26.01 -6.33 -30.68
CA THR A 178 24.57 -6.43 -30.36
C THR A 178 23.65 -6.13 -31.54
N GLU A 179 24.17 -6.01 -32.77
CA GLU A 179 23.40 -5.59 -33.95
C GLU A 179 22.21 -6.51 -34.31
N ASN A 180 22.25 -7.76 -33.86
CA ASN A 180 21.23 -8.79 -34.10
C ASN A 180 20.34 -9.05 -32.88
N VAL A 181 20.61 -8.42 -31.74
CA VAL A 181 19.85 -8.64 -30.51
C VAL A 181 18.48 -7.98 -30.60
N THR A 182 17.45 -8.73 -30.21
CA THR A 182 16.04 -8.32 -30.20
C THR A 182 15.46 -8.24 -28.79
N ASP A 183 16.01 -8.99 -27.83
CA ASP A 183 15.58 -9.01 -26.43
C ASP A 183 16.77 -8.74 -25.50
N MET A 184 16.67 -7.67 -24.72
CA MET A 184 17.60 -7.28 -23.64
C MET A 184 16.85 -7.04 -22.32
N GLY A 185 15.63 -7.59 -22.19
CA GLY A 185 14.82 -7.45 -20.98
C GLY A 185 15.59 -7.95 -19.76
N SER A 186 15.53 -7.20 -18.66
CA SER A 186 16.18 -7.54 -17.39
C SER A 186 17.69 -7.85 -17.48
N MET A 187 18.40 -7.48 -18.56
CA MET A 187 19.78 -7.93 -18.78
C MET A 187 20.72 -7.66 -17.59
N PHE A 188 20.51 -6.55 -16.87
CA PHE A 188 21.29 -6.15 -15.70
C PHE A 188 20.43 -5.88 -14.46
N ASN A 189 19.19 -6.39 -14.35
CA ASN A 189 18.39 -6.12 -13.15
C ASN A 189 19.08 -6.65 -11.89
N PHE A 190 18.89 -5.96 -10.76
CA PHE A 190 19.48 -6.23 -9.46
C PHE A 190 21.02 -6.29 -9.43
N CYS A 191 21.72 -5.82 -10.47
CA CYS A 191 23.17 -5.64 -10.44
C CYS A 191 23.55 -4.43 -9.56
N SER A 192 23.49 -4.58 -8.24
CA SER A 192 23.72 -3.50 -7.29
C SER A 192 25.18 -3.07 -7.13
N GLY A 193 26.14 -3.90 -7.56
CA GLY A 193 27.57 -3.64 -7.40
C GLY A 193 28.15 -2.63 -8.38
N PHE A 194 27.51 -2.42 -9.55
CA PHE A 194 27.98 -1.47 -10.54
C PHE A 194 27.79 -0.03 -10.05
N THR A 195 28.87 0.76 -10.06
CA THR A 195 28.81 2.22 -9.87
C THR A 195 28.67 2.97 -11.18
N THR A 196 29.19 2.40 -12.26
CA THR A 196 29.09 2.84 -13.66
C THR A 196 29.08 1.61 -14.56
N LEU A 197 28.52 1.72 -15.76
CA LEU A 197 28.56 0.67 -16.78
C LEU A 197 28.72 1.31 -18.16
N ASP A 198 29.72 0.86 -18.92
CA ASP A 198 29.97 1.36 -20.28
C ASP A 198 29.23 0.49 -21.31
N LEU A 199 28.17 1.05 -21.90
CA LEU A 199 27.37 0.44 -22.96
C LEU A 199 27.49 1.21 -24.28
N SER A 200 28.53 2.03 -24.43
CA SER A 200 28.71 2.90 -25.60
C SER A 200 28.93 2.15 -26.92
N ASN A 201 29.17 0.83 -26.87
CA ASN A 201 29.37 -0.03 -28.03
C ASN A 201 28.08 -0.71 -28.51
N PHE A 202 26.99 -0.62 -27.73
CA PHE A 202 25.76 -1.36 -28.02
C PHE A 202 24.99 -0.73 -29.18
N ASN A 203 24.54 -1.57 -30.11
CA ASN A 203 23.60 -1.22 -31.17
C ASN A 203 22.24 -1.85 -30.87
N THR A 204 21.29 -1.05 -30.39
CA THR A 204 19.97 -1.53 -29.98
C THR A 204 18.89 -1.36 -31.05
N ALA A 205 19.26 -1.11 -32.32
CA ALA A 205 18.30 -0.78 -33.38
C ALA A 205 17.21 -1.85 -33.61
N LYS A 206 17.53 -3.13 -33.37
CA LYS A 206 16.60 -4.26 -33.52
C LYS A 206 15.91 -4.67 -32.21
N VAL A 207 16.26 -4.04 -31.09
CA VAL A 207 15.70 -4.41 -29.77
C VAL A 207 14.23 -4.00 -29.70
N THR A 208 13.40 -4.97 -29.35
CA THR A 208 11.95 -4.80 -29.15
C THR A 208 11.56 -4.87 -27.67
N ASP A 209 12.34 -5.58 -26.85
CA ASP A 209 12.15 -5.68 -25.40
C ASP A 209 13.42 -5.24 -24.64
N MET A 210 13.26 -4.23 -23.78
CA MET A 210 14.26 -3.74 -22.83
C MET A 210 13.64 -3.42 -21.47
N ARG A 211 12.48 -4.03 -21.15
CA ARG A 211 11.82 -3.84 -19.86
C ARG A 211 12.74 -4.25 -18.73
N ALA A 212 12.67 -3.54 -17.60
CA ALA A 212 13.45 -3.84 -16.40
C ALA A 212 14.99 -3.94 -16.60
N MET A 213 15.57 -3.46 -17.71
CA MET A 213 16.98 -3.70 -18.05
C MET A 213 17.96 -3.29 -16.93
N PHE A 214 17.66 -2.22 -16.18
CA PHE A 214 18.44 -1.74 -15.04
C PHE A 214 17.63 -1.69 -13.74
N PHE A 215 16.57 -2.50 -13.64
CA PHE A 215 15.70 -2.55 -12.47
C PHE A 215 16.52 -2.82 -11.20
N CYS A 216 16.36 -2.01 -10.16
CA CYS A 216 17.07 -2.13 -8.88
C CYS A 216 18.62 -2.17 -9.00
N CYS A 217 19.21 -1.53 -10.01
CA CYS A 217 20.65 -1.26 -10.05
C CYS A 217 21.04 -0.14 -9.07
N THR A 218 20.90 -0.42 -7.77
CA THR A 218 20.93 0.61 -6.72
C THR A 218 22.30 1.28 -6.52
N GLY A 219 23.38 0.72 -7.06
CA GLY A 219 24.73 1.27 -7.01
C GLY A 219 25.05 2.24 -8.16
N LEU A 220 24.30 2.22 -9.26
CA LEU A 220 24.63 3.00 -10.46
C LEU A 220 24.51 4.50 -10.17
N THR A 221 25.63 5.20 -10.28
CA THR A 221 25.71 6.67 -10.11
C THR A 221 25.61 7.43 -11.42
N SER A 222 26.07 6.80 -12.52
CA SER A 222 25.96 7.28 -13.88
C SER A 222 25.83 6.09 -14.85
N LEU A 223 25.24 6.34 -16.01
CA LEU A 223 25.02 5.34 -17.05
C LEU A 223 25.12 6.00 -18.42
N ASN A 224 26.01 5.52 -19.28
CA ASN A 224 26.14 6.02 -20.66
C ASN A 224 25.36 5.12 -21.63
N ILE A 225 24.17 5.58 -22.00
CA ILE A 225 23.30 4.94 -23.00
C ILE A 225 23.02 5.87 -24.19
N SER A 226 23.93 6.81 -24.46
CA SER A 226 23.75 7.83 -25.50
C SER A 226 23.54 7.26 -26.91
N LYS A 227 24.01 6.04 -27.20
CA LYS A 227 23.83 5.38 -28.51
C LYS A 227 22.60 4.47 -28.61
N PHE A 228 21.81 4.34 -27.55
CA PHE A 228 20.62 3.50 -27.57
C PHE A 228 19.60 4.07 -28.55
N LYS A 229 19.13 3.20 -29.44
CA LYS A 229 18.01 3.40 -30.35
C LYS A 229 16.81 2.60 -29.82
N THR A 230 15.65 3.23 -29.71
CA THR A 230 14.47 2.63 -29.10
C THR A 230 13.23 2.64 -30.00
N GLU A 231 13.39 2.92 -31.29
CA GLU A 231 12.29 3.04 -32.27
C GLU A 231 11.40 1.80 -32.46
N ASN A 232 11.83 0.64 -31.95
CA ASN A 232 11.11 -0.63 -32.03
C ASN A 232 10.60 -1.13 -30.67
N VAL A 233 10.83 -0.39 -29.59
CA VAL A 233 10.45 -0.78 -28.23
C VAL A 233 9.00 -0.40 -27.96
N ALA A 234 8.22 -1.36 -27.48
CA ALA A 234 6.82 -1.15 -27.09
C ALA A 234 6.61 -1.01 -25.57
N ASP A 235 7.47 -1.65 -24.76
CA ASP A 235 7.39 -1.65 -23.30
C ASP A 235 8.71 -1.17 -22.69
N MET A 236 8.65 -0.07 -21.94
CA MET A 236 9.78 0.50 -21.18
C MET A 236 9.52 0.46 -19.67
N SER A 237 8.56 -0.35 -19.23
CA SER A 237 8.18 -0.42 -17.83
C SER A 237 9.38 -0.82 -16.97
N VAL A 238 9.47 -0.12 -15.84
CA VAL A 238 10.44 -0.31 -14.75
C VAL A 238 11.92 -0.34 -15.18
N MET A 239 12.26 0.18 -16.37
CA MET A 239 13.61 0.09 -16.95
C MET A 239 14.71 0.62 -16.02
N PHE A 240 14.45 1.72 -15.31
CA PHE A 240 15.36 2.34 -14.34
C PHE A 240 14.79 2.36 -12.92
N PHE A 241 13.79 1.51 -12.65
CA PHE A 241 13.13 1.48 -11.34
C PHE A 241 14.15 1.28 -10.23
N TYR A 242 14.09 2.11 -9.21
CA TYR A 242 14.92 2.07 -8.01
C TYR A 242 16.43 2.11 -8.28
N CYS A 243 16.87 2.74 -9.37
CA CYS A 243 18.25 3.19 -9.58
C CYS A 243 18.57 4.37 -8.63
N LYS A 244 18.50 4.14 -7.32
CA LYS A 244 18.46 5.16 -6.26
C LYS A 244 19.69 6.08 -6.23
N ALA A 245 20.85 5.59 -6.69
CA ALA A 245 22.10 6.35 -6.68
C ALA A 245 22.32 7.19 -7.95
N LEU A 246 21.46 7.05 -8.97
CA LEU A 246 21.62 7.65 -10.28
C LEU A 246 21.40 9.16 -10.19
N LYS A 247 22.47 9.94 -10.43
CA LYS A 247 22.45 11.41 -10.25
C LYS A 247 22.02 12.15 -11.52
N SER A 248 22.29 11.56 -12.69
CA SER A 248 22.02 12.11 -14.01
C SER A 248 21.79 10.98 -15.00
N LEU A 249 20.91 11.21 -15.97
CA LEU A 249 20.64 10.27 -17.05
C LEU A 249 20.40 11.07 -18.34
N GLU A 250 21.20 10.81 -19.37
CA GLU A 250 21.05 11.44 -20.69
C GLU A 250 20.39 10.46 -21.66
N LEU A 251 19.34 10.91 -22.35
CA LEU A 251 18.51 10.10 -23.25
C LEU A 251 18.42 10.69 -24.68
N PRO A 252 19.53 11.11 -25.32
CA PRO A 252 19.47 11.95 -26.52
C PRO A 252 18.84 11.27 -27.75
N ASN A 253 18.90 9.94 -27.82
CA ASN A 253 18.45 9.14 -28.97
C ASN A 253 17.22 8.26 -28.66
N PHE A 254 16.57 8.48 -27.51
CA PHE A 254 15.34 7.77 -27.19
C PHE A 254 14.21 8.23 -28.11
N ASN A 255 13.68 7.29 -28.89
CA ASN A 255 12.44 7.43 -29.64
C ASN A 255 11.36 6.57 -28.95
N THR A 256 10.35 7.22 -28.40
CA THR A 256 9.27 6.54 -27.66
C THR A 256 7.96 6.46 -28.43
N GLU A 257 7.95 6.76 -29.73
CA GLU A 257 6.72 6.81 -30.56
C GLU A 257 5.90 5.52 -30.49
N LYS A 258 6.53 4.34 -30.42
CA LYS A 258 5.83 3.04 -30.34
C LYS A 258 5.55 2.56 -28.92
N VAL A 259 6.02 3.27 -27.90
CA VAL A 259 5.91 2.83 -26.52
C VAL A 259 4.47 2.97 -26.05
N THR A 260 3.91 1.88 -25.51
CA THR A 260 2.56 1.86 -24.93
C THR A 260 2.59 1.81 -23.41
N ASN A 261 3.69 1.31 -22.81
CA ASN A 261 3.82 1.12 -21.37
C ASN A 261 5.09 1.81 -20.82
N MET A 262 4.89 2.80 -19.95
CA MET A 262 5.96 3.52 -19.24
C MET A 262 5.84 3.37 -17.71
N LYS A 263 5.11 2.36 -17.25
CA LYS A 263 4.88 2.10 -15.83
C LYS A 263 6.19 2.13 -15.05
N ALA A 264 6.27 3.03 -14.08
CA ALA A 264 7.32 3.15 -13.09
C ALA A 264 8.74 3.18 -13.68
N MET A 265 8.89 3.69 -14.93
CA MET A 265 10.15 3.70 -15.68
C MET A 265 11.30 4.34 -14.90
N PHE A 266 11.04 5.42 -14.16
CA PHE A 266 12.02 6.16 -13.36
C PHE A 266 11.70 6.14 -11.86
N SER A 267 10.71 5.36 -11.42
CA SER A 267 10.27 5.36 -10.03
C SER A 267 11.42 4.99 -9.09
N GLY A 268 11.66 5.77 -8.05
CA GLY A 268 12.70 5.52 -7.05
C GLY A 268 14.11 5.92 -7.49
N CYS A 269 14.27 6.64 -8.61
CA CYS A 269 15.51 7.34 -8.95
C CYS A 269 15.71 8.56 -8.02
N SER A 270 15.83 8.31 -6.72
CA SER A 270 15.74 9.32 -5.66
C SER A 270 16.90 10.31 -5.60
N ALA A 271 18.02 10.05 -6.28
CA ALA A 271 19.15 10.97 -6.42
C ALA A 271 19.09 11.85 -7.69
N LEU A 272 18.13 11.61 -8.59
CA LEU A 272 18.01 12.33 -9.86
C LEU A 272 17.45 13.74 -9.62
N LYS A 273 18.21 14.77 -10.00
CA LYS A 273 17.83 16.18 -9.79
C LYS A 273 17.10 16.82 -10.97
N SER A 274 17.37 16.34 -12.17
CA SER A 274 16.74 16.77 -13.41
C SER A 274 16.72 15.60 -14.41
N LEU A 275 15.78 15.66 -15.35
CA LEU A 275 15.64 14.68 -16.42
C LEU A 275 15.15 15.38 -17.68
N ASP A 276 15.91 15.26 -18.78
CA ASP A 276 15.48 15.79 -20.08
C ASP A 276 14.60 14.76 -20.79
N LEU A 277 13.33 15.13 -21.01
CA LEU A 277 12.31 14.34 -21.69
C LEU A 277 11.90 14.94 -23.04
N SER A 278 12.66 15.91 -23.57
CA SER A 278 12.30 16.65 -24.79
C SER A 278 12.14 15.80 -26.06
N LYS A 279 12.68 14.58 -26.05
CA LYS A 279 12.57 13.60 -27.15
C LYS A 279 11.42 12.61 -27.00
N PHE A 280 10.71 12.62 -25.86
CA PHE A 280 9.63 11.68 -25.62
C PHE A 280 8.41 12.05 -26.46
N ASN A 281 7.92 11.08 -27.23
CA ASN A 281 6.59 11.10 -27.84
C ASN A 281 5.70 10.11 -27.09
N THR A 282 4.76 10.61 -26.29
CA THR A 282 3.90 9.76 -25.45
C THR A 282 2.52 9.51 -26.04
N ALA A 283 2.28 9.85 -27.31
CA ALA A 283 0.95 9.79 -27.92
C ALA A 283 0.31 8.40 -27.91
N ASN A 284 1.09 7.32 -27.90
CA ASN A 284 0.61 5.93 -27.86
C ASN A 284 0.64 5.30 -26.46
N VAL A 285 1.11 6.03 -25.45
CA VAL A 285 1.23 5.50 -24.09
C VAL A 285 -0.16 5.38 -23.46
N THR A 286 -0.44 4.21 -22.89
CA THR A 286 -1.69 3.92 -22.16
C THR A 286 -1.46 3.79 -20.65
N ASN A 287 -0.24 3.44 -20.22
CA ASN A 287 0.12 3.26 -18.81
C ASN A 287 1.30 4.15 -18.39
N MET A 288 1.05 5.09 -17.48
CA MET A 288 2.04 5.95 -16.82
C MET A 288 2.05 5.78 -15.29
N ASN A 289 1.52 4.67 -14.79
CA ASN A 289 1.46 4.32 -13.37
C ASN A 289 2.86 4.48 -12.74
N GLY A 290 2.96 5.36 -11.74
CA GLY A 290 4.17 5.57 -10.97
C GLY A 290 5.38 6.04 -11.76
N MET A 291 5.25 6.57 -12.99
CA MET A 291 6.38 6.83 -13.90
C MET A 291 7.57 7.55 -13.23
N PHE A 292 7.28 8.52 -12.35
CA PHE A 292 8.28 9.30 -11.60
C PHE A 292 8.18 9.13 -10.08
N ALA A 293 7.41 8.17 -9.57
CA ALA A 293 7.15 8.04 -8.14
C ALA A 293 8.46 7.94 -7.32
N SER A 294 8.53 8.60 -6.18
CA SER A 294 9.70 8.61 -5.27
C SER A 294 11.00 9.13 -5.91
N CYS A 295 10.91 9.95 -6.96
CA CYS A 295 12.02 10.78 -7.42
C CYS A 295 12.21 12.00 -6.50
N THR A 296 12.59 11.74 -5.25
CA THR A 296 12.57 12.72 -4.15
C THR A 296 13.51 13.91 -4.32
N ALA A 297 14.48 13.84 -5.25
CA ALA A 297 15.42 14.94 -5.54
C ALA A 297 15.05 15.76 -6.78
N LEU A 298 14.03 15.38 -7.56
CA LEU A 298 13.58 16.16 -8.71
C LEU A 298 12.93 17.46 -8.24
N THR A 299 13.46 18.59 -8.69
CA THR A 299 12.93 19.92 -8.32
C THR A 299 11.99 20.52 -9.35
N SER A 300 12.11 20.07 -10.61
CA SER A 300 11.27 20.45 -11.74
C SER A 300 11.28 19.35 -12.81
N LEU A 301 10.27 19.36 -13.67
CA LEU A 301 10.16 18.45 -14.81
C LEU A 301 9.45 19.14 -15.97
N ASP A 302 10.07 19.16 -17.16
CA ASP A 302 9.44 19.67 -18.37
C ASP A 302 8.58 18.57 -19.02
N LEU A 303 7.26 18.78 -18.99
CA LEU A 303 6.26 17.88 -19.55
C LEU A 303 5.59 18.46 -20.82
N SER A 304 6.13 19.52 -21.40
CA SER A 304 5.51 20.25 -22.53
C SER A 304 5.32 19.42 -23.80
N LYS A 305 6.03 18.28 -23.92
CA LYS A 305 5.93 17.33 -25.05
C LYS A 305 4.99 16.15 -24.79
N PHE A 306 4.46 16.02 -23.58
CA PHE A 306 3.60 14.90 -23.25
C PHE A 306 2.22 15.04 -23.92
N ASN A 307 1.79 13.97 -24.58
CA ASN A 307 0.42 13.77 -25.03
C ASN A 307 -0.16 12.59 -24.24
N THR A 308 -1.09 12.87 -23.33
CA THR A 308 -1.67 11.84 -22.45
C THR A 308 -3.05 11.37 -22.90
N ALA A 309 -3.51 11.71 -24.10
CA ALA A 309 -4.88 11.47 -24.54
C ALA A 309 -5.30 9.98 -24.52
N ASN A 310 -4.34 9.06 -24.67
CA ASN A 310 -4.57 7.61 -24.64
C ASN A 310 -4.29 6.96 -23.27
N VAL A 311 -3.83 7.73 -22.29
CA VAL A 311 -3.46 7.20 -20.97
C VAL A 311 -4.73 6.84 -20.19
N THR A 312 -4.75 5.63 -19.64
CA THR A 312 -5.84 5.12 -18.79
C THR A 312 -5.44 4.98 -17.32
N ASP A 313 -4.15 4.80 -17.03
CA ASP A 313 -3.60 4.64 -15.69
C ASP A 313 -2.49 5.66 -15.41
N MET A 314 -2.74 6.57 -14.46
CA MET A 314 -1.82 7.59 -13.94
C MET A 314 -1.62 7.44 -12.42
N ASN A 315 -1.98 6.30 -11.85
CA ASN A 315 -1.86 6.05 -10.41
C ASN A 315 -0.43 6.34 -9.95
N GLY A 316 -0.30 7.19 -8.92
CA GLY A 316 0.97 7.53 -8.30
C GLY A 316 2.02 8.17 -9.22
N MET A 317 1.67 8.72 -10.39
CA MET A 317 2.63 9.18 -11.39
C MET A 317 3.76 10.08 -10.82
N PHE A 318 3.43 10.95 -9.86
CA PHE A 318 4.36 11.84 -9.16
C PHE A 318 4.41 11.61 -7.64
N ALA A 319 3.87 10.48 -7.15
CA ALA A 319 3.79 10.22 -5.72
C ALA A 319 5.18 10.28 -5.06
N ASN A 320 5.31 10.99 -3.95
CA ASN A 320 6.54 11.18 -3.19
C ASN A 320 7.67 11.85 -3.99
N CYS A 321 7.35 12.67 -4.98
CA CYS A 321 8.28 13.64 -5.57
C CYS A 321 8.39 14.87 -4.65
N SER A 322 8.95 14.67 -3.46
CA SER A 322 8.86 15.61 -2.34
C SER A 322 9.54 16.97 -2.56
N ALA A 323 10.49 17.06 -3.50
CA ALA A 323 11.23 18.28 -3.83
C ALA A 323 10.65 19.05 -5.03
N LEU A 324 9.58 18.56 -5.68
CA LEU A 324 8.92 19.29 -6.76
C LEU A 324 8.23 20.52 -6.18
N THR A 325 8.59 21.70 -6.71
CA THR A 325 8.03 22.99 -6.26
C THR A 325 6.89 23.48 -7.15
N SER A 326 6.89 23.06 -8.43
CA SER A 326 5.88 23.38 -9.43
C SER A 326 5.80 22.28 -10.49
N LEU A 327 4.66 22.20 -11.18
CA LEU A 327 4.44 21.25 -12.27
C LEU A 327 3.49 21.88 -13.31
N ASP A 328 3.93 21.99 -14.56
CA ASP A 328 3.05 22.41 -15.67
C ASP A 328 2.35 21.20 -16.27
N LEU A 329 1.03 21.14 -16.07
CA LEU A 329 0.15 20.08 -16.56
C LEU A 329 -0.78 20.54 -17.68
N SER A 330 -0.57 21.73 -18.26
CA SER A 330 -1.46 22.34 -19.25
C SER A 330 -1.68 21.52 -20.53
N LYS A 331 -0.78 20.56 -20.82
CA LYS A 331 -0.87 19.64 -21.96
C LYS A 331 -1.54 18.30 -21.65
N PHE A 332 -1.87 18.04 -20.39
CA PHE A 332 -2.50 16.79 -20.01
C PHE A 332 -3.95 16.75 -20.53
N ASN A 333 -4.31 15.62 -21.12
CA ASN A 333 -5.68 15.23 -21.41
C ASN A 333 -5.95 13.94 -20.61
N THR A 334 -6.88 14.01 -19.65
CA THR A 334 -7.19 12.89 -18.76
C THR A 334 -8.54 12.22 -19.07
N ALA A 335 -9.16 12.51 -20.22
CA ALA A 335 -10.51 12.05 -20.56
C ALA A 335 -10.67 10.51 -20.64
N ASN A 336 -9.56 9.77 -20.77
CA ASN A 336 -9.53 8.31 -20.76
C ASN A 336 -9.00 7.69 -19.47
N VAL A 337 -8.57 8.51 -18.51
CA VAL A 337 -7.99 8.04 -17.25
C VAL A 337 -9.08 7.46 -16.35
N THR A 338 -8.88 6.23 -15.89
CA THR A 338 -9.77 5.52 -14.95
C THR A 338 -9.19 5.43 -13.55
N ASP A 339 -7.86 5.50 -13.42
CA ASP A 339 -7.13 5.49 -12.15
C ASP A 339 -6.08 6.62 -12.12
N MET A 340 -6.25 7.52 -11.15
CA MET A 340 -5.29 8.58 -10.79
C MET A 340 -5.08 8.64 -9.27
N ALA A 341 -5.32 7.53 -8.57
CA ALA A 341 -5.12 7.47 -7.13
C ALA A 341 -3.65 7.80 -6.78
N SER A 342 -3.49 8.55 -5.70
CA SER A 342 -2.19 9.00 -5.18
C SER A 342 -1.31 9.76 -6.17
N MET A 343 -1.84 10.27 -7.29
CA MET A 343 -1.05 10.87 -8.38
C MET A 343 -0.04 11.93 -7.90
N PHE A 344 -0.41 12.76 -6.92
CA PHE A 344 0.44 13.81 -6.35
C PHE A 344 0.84 13.55 -4.90
N SER A 345 0.42 12.44 -4.29
CA SER A 345 0.58 12.22 -2.86
C SER A 345 2.03 12.43 -2.40
N SER A 346 2.21 13.24 -1.35
CA SER A 346 3.50 13.54 -0.73
C SER A 346 4.44 14.35 -1.64
N CYS A 347 3.87 15.15 -2.57
CA CYS A 347 4.56 16.25 -3.22
C CYS A 347 4.67 17.44 -2.24
N SER A 348 5.41 17.25 -1.15
CA SER A 348 5.34 18.11 0.04
C SER A 348 5.79 19.56 -0.16
N GLU A 349 6.60 19.85 -1.19
CA GLU A 349 7.06 21.20 -1.54
C GLU A 349 6.24 21.86 -2.66
N LEU A 350 5.23 21.16 -3.21
CA LEU A 350 4.39 21.68 -4.28
C LEU A 350 3.44 22.75 -3.71
N ALA A 351 3.73 24.02 -4.01
CA ALA A 351 2.99 25.15 -3.44
C ALA A 351 1.72 25.50 -4.23
N THR A 352 1.72 25.23 -5.54
CA THR A 352 0.61 25.50 -6.46
C THR A 352 0.47 24.36 -7.45
N LEU A 353 -0.77 24.06 -7.83
CA LEU A 353 -1.08 23.03 -8.81
C LEU A 353 -2.31 23.44 -9.63
N ASP A 354 -2.14 23.59 -10.94
CA ASP A 354 -3.24 23.83 -11.87
C ASP A 354 -3.67 22.52 -12.51
N VAL A 355 -4.93 22.14 -12.26
CA VAL A 355 -5.61 20.95 -12.81
C VAL A 355 -6.93 21.32 -13.49
N SER A 356 -7.08 22.59 -13.91
CA SER A 356 -8.29 23.08 -14.55
C SER A 356 -8.63 22.36 -15.86
N ASN A 357 -7.63 21.77 -16.52
CA ASN A 357 -7.78 20.97 -17.75
C ASN A 357 -8.15 19.49 -17.52
N PHE A 358 -8.21 19.02 -16.27
CA PHE A 358 -8.48 17.62 -15.99
C PHE A 358 -9.96 17.28 -16.22
N ASN A 359 -10.20 16.19 -16.96
CA ASN A 359 -11.47 15.50 -17.04
C ASN A 359 -11.41 14.23 -16.19
N THR A 360 -12.31 14.10 -15.22
CA THR A 360 -12.35 12.98 -14.27
C THR A 360 -13.60 12.10 -14.42
N GLU A 361 -14.37 12.24 -15.50
CA GLU A 361 -15.68 11.58 -15.66
C GLU A 361 -15.59 10.04 -15.63
N LYS A 362 -14.44 9.46 -16.00
CA LYS A 362 -14.20 8.00 -16.00
C LYS A 362 -13.42 7.51 -14.77
N VAL A 363 -13.00 8.39 -13.88
CA VAL A 363 -12.17 8.03 -12.72
C VAL A 363 -13.01 7.29 -11.71
N THR A 364 -12.50 6.16 -11.22
CA THR A 364 -13.24 5.28 -10.28
C THR A 364 -12.79 5.42 -8.84
N THR A 365 -11.59 5.98 -8.61
CA THR A 365 -10.99 6.17 -7.28
C THR A 365 -10.17 7.45 -7.23
N MET A 366 -10.32 8.20 -6.14
CA MET A 366 -9.53 9.39 -5.79
C MET A 366 -8.66 9.14 -4.55
N TYR A 367 -8.39 7.86 -4.23
CA TYR A 367 -7.64 7.45 -3.05
C TYR A 367 -6.34 8.24 -2.91
N GLY A 368 -6.22 9.01 -1.82
CA GLY A 368 -5.02 9.74 -1.46
C GLY A 368 -4.45 10.67 -2.53
N MET A 369 -5.23 11.14 -3.50
CA MET A 369 -4.71 11.84 -4.69
C MET A 369 -3.74 13.00 -4.36
N PHE A 370 -4.03 13.76 -3.31
CA PHE A 370 -3.24 14.90 -2.82
C PHE A 370 -2.72 14.69 -1.39
N ALA A 371 -2.72 13.45 -0.90
CA ALA A 371 -2.40 13.19 0.51
C ALA A 371 -0.97 13.60 0.85
N ASN A 372 -0.78 14.36 1.93
CA ASN A 372 0.49 14.93 2.43
C ASN A 372 1.12 16.01 1.53
N ASP A 373 0.33 16.68 0.69
CA ASP A 373 0.78 17.84 -0.09
C ASP A 373 0.77 19.10 0.79
N LYS A 374 1.72 19.13 1.73
CA LYS A 374 1.74 20.07 2.87
C LYS A 374 1.90 21.54 2.48
N ALA A 375 2.53 21.82 1.34
CA ALA A 375 2.77 23.18 0.86
C ALA A 375 1.61 23.76 0.03
N LEU A 376 0.63 22.96 -0.40
CA LEU A 376 -0.53 23.47 -1.14
C LEU A 376 -1.37 24.39 -0.24
N LEU A 377 -1.44 25.67 -0.62
CA LEU A 377 -2.23 26.67 0.11
C LEU A 377 -3.68 26.75 -0.38
N SER A 378 -3.89 26.54 -1.67
CA SER A 378 -5.19 26.56 -2.32
C SER A 378 -5.26 25.53 -3.42
N LEU A 379 -6.43 24.91 -3.62
CA LEU A 379 -6.66 23.97 -4.70
C LEU A 379 -8.06 24.18 -5.30
N ASP A 380 -8.11 24.42 -6.60
CA ASP A 380 -9.36 24.56 -7.36
C ASP A 380 -9.62 23.30 -8.19
N LEU A 381 -10.64 22.53 -7.80
CA LEU A 381 -11.08 21.31 -8.48
C LEU A 381 -12.45 21.50 -9.14
N SER A 382 -12.84 22.73 -9.51
CA SER A 382 -14.09 22.97 -10.22
C SER A 382 -14.21 22.25 -11.56
N SER A 383 -13.11 21.84 -12.19
CA SER A 383 -13.14 21.02 -13.41
C SER A 383 -13.52 19.55 -13.15
N PHE A 384 -13.42 19.08 -11.90
CA PHE A 384 -13.60 17.67 -11.56
C PHE A 384 -15.08 17.31 -11.53
N LYS A 385 -15.44 16.30 -12.31
CA LYS A 385 -16.73 15.62 -12.28
C LYS A 385 -16.50 14.16 -11.93
N THR A 386 -17.17 13.64 -10.90
CA THR A 386 -16.81 12.35 -10.29
C THR A 386 -17.94 11.30 -10.30
N PRO A 387 -18.74 11.15 -11.37
CA PRO A 387 -19.94 10.29 -11.35
C PRO A 387 -19.62 8.79 -11.19
N GLU A 388 -18.38 8.37 -11.47
CA GLU A 388 -17.93 6.98 -11.34
C GLU A 388 -17.06 6.72 -10.09
N VAL A 389 -16.78 7.74 -9.29
CA VAL A 389 -15.89 7.59 -8.12
C VAL A 389 -16.61 6.84 -7.00
N THR A 390 -15.98 5.77 -6.53
CA THR A 390 -16.47 4.95 -5.41
C THR A 390 -15.64 5.14 -4.12
N ILE A 391 -14.38 5.57 -4.25
CA ILE A 391 -13.43 5.72 -3.14
C ILE A 391 -12.86 7.14 -3.14
N MET A 392 -13.11 7.90 -2.08
CA MET A 392 -12.50 9.22 -1.80
C MET A 392 -11.62 9.19 -0.54
N LYS A 393 -11.27 7.99 -0.08
CA LYS A 393 -10.44 7.74 1.10
C LYS A 393 -9.14 8.56 1.04
N GLY A 394 -8.93 9.38 2.07
CA GLY A 394 -7.69 10.12 2.29
C GLY A 394 -7.34 11.16 1.22
N MET A 395 -8.26 11.56 0.34
CA MET A 395 -7.96 12.38 -0.85
C MET A 395 -7.11 13.62 -0.54
N PHE A 396 -7.36 14.31 0.59
CA PHE A 396 -6.63 15.49 1.06
C PHE A 396 -5.94 15.26 2.42
N SER A 397 -5.77 14.00 2.83
CA SER A 397 -5.23 13.67 4.14
C SER A 397 -3.83 14.24 4.33
N GLY A 398 -3.62 15.06 5.35
CA GLY A 398 -2.32 15.67 5.67
C GLY A 398 -1.97 16.89 4.82
N CYS A 399 -2.91 17.46 4.05
CA CYS A 399 -2.76 18.76 3.41
C CYS A 399 -2.80 19.89 4.47
N THR A 400 -1.78 19.94 5.33
CA THR A 400 -1.77 20.81 6.52
C THR A 400 -1.75 22.31 6.19
N GLY A 401 -1.25 22.69 5.01
CA GLY A 401 -1.21 24.08 4.54
C GLY A 401 -2.47 24.56 3.81
N LEU A 402 -3.42 23.67 3.52
CA LEU A 402 -4.57 23.99 2.66
C LEU A 402 -5.56 24.90 3.38
N THR A 403 -5.71 26.13 2.90
CA THR A 403 -6.62 27.16 3.45
C THR A 403 -7.89 27.33 2.63
N SER A 404 -7.83 27.01 1.33
CA SER A 404 -8.95 27.15 0.39
C SER A 404 -9.05 25.92 -0.52
N LEU A 405 -10.25 25.35 -0.61
CA LEU A 405 -10.52 24.17 -1.42
C LEU A 405 -11.85 24.34 -2.15
N ASN A 406 -11.83 24.26 -3.49
CA ASN A 406 -13.04 24.25 -4.30
C ASN A 406 -13.31 22.84 -4.83
N ILE A 407 -14.38 22.23 -4.34
CA ILE A 407 -14.85 20.88 -4.71
C ILE A 407 -16.31 20.89 -5.17
N SER A 408 -16.82 22.05 -5.61
CA SER A 408 -18.25 22.31 -5.85
C SER A 408 -18.93 21.41 -6.88
N ASN A 409 -18.17 20.76 -7.77
CA ASN A 409 -18.69 19.91 -8.85
C ASN A 409 -18.52 18.40 -8.59
N PHE A 410 -18.14 18.02 -7.36
CA PHE A 410 -18.03 16.60 -7.01
C PHE A 410 -19.42 15.95 -7.03
N ASP A 411 -19.53 14.86 -7.77
CA ASP A 411 -20.64 13.92 -7.66
C ASP A 411 -20.20 12.80 -6.73
N THR A 412 -20.92 12.61 -5.62
CA THR A 412 -20.59 11.61 -4.61
C THR A 412 -21.62 10.49 -4.52
N GLU A 413 -22.58 10.39 -5.46
CA GLU A 413 -23.67 9.41 -5.40
C GLU A 413 -23.17 7.97 -5.25
N LYS A 414 -22.09 7.60 -5.95
CA LYS A 414 -21.51 6.24 -5.92
C LYS A 414 -20.46 6.02 -4.83
N VAL A 415 -20.11 7.05 -4.05
CA VAL A 415 -19.02 6.96 -3.08
C VAL A 415 -19.43 6.08 -1.89
N THR A 416 -18.61 5.08 -1.59
CA THR A 416 -18.82 4.15 -0.47
C THR A 416 -17.82 4.33 0.68
N ASP A 417 -16.64 4.88 0.41
CA ASP A 417 -15.56 5.09 1.40
C ASP A 417 -15.03 6.53 1.36
N MET A 418 -15.25 7.26 2.46
CA MET A 418 -14.77 8.63 2.71
C MET A 418 -13.81 8.69 3.92
N TYR A 419 -13.21 7.56 4.31
CA TYR A 419 -12.26 7.51 5.42
C TYR A 419 -11.20 8.59 5.30
N GLY A 420 -11.08 9.43 6.32
CA GLY A 420 -10.03 10.44 6.41
C GLY A 420 -9.92 11.41 5.21
N MET A 421 -11.00 11.65 4.46
CA MET A 421 -10.96 12.48 3.25
C MET A 421 -10.27 13.84 3.46
N PHE A 422 -10.51 14.49 4.61
CA PHE A 422 -9.90 15.76 5.02
C PHE A 422 -9.05 15.63 6.30
N TYR A 423 -8.59 14.41 6.63
CA TYR A 423 -7.82 14.13 7.84
C TYR A 423 -6.60 15.06 7.93
N SER A 424 -6.43 15.81 9.02
CA SER A 424 -5.30 16.72 9.23
C SER A 424 -5.17 17.82 8.16
N CYS A 425 -6.29 18.26 7.57
CA CYS A 425 -6.36 19.57 6.88
C CYS A 425 -6.39 20.70 7.92
N GLU A 426 -5.29 20.91 8.64
CA GLU A 426 -5.26 21.71 9.86
C GLU A 426 -5.55 23.21 9.64
N ALA A 427 -5.22 23.76 8.47
CA ALA A 427 -5.37 25.17 8.12
C ALA A 427 -6.71 25.52 7.44
N LEU A 428 -7.55 24.52 7.13
CA LEU A 428 -8.81 24.75 6.42
C LEU A 428 -9.82 25.43 7.34
N THR A 429 -10.30 26.61 6.97
CA THR A 429 -11.19 27.42 7.82
C THR A 429 -12.67 27.21 7.56
N THR A 430 -13.02 26.88 6.31
CA THR A 430 -14.40 26.65 5.88
C THR A 430 -14.46 25.44 4.94
N LEU A 431 -15.58 24.71 4.99
CA LEU A 431 -15.83 23.61 4.07
C LEU A 431 -17.34 23.51 3.76
N ASN A 432 -17.67 23.52 2.47
CA ASN A 432 -19.06 23.43 2.00
C ASN A 432 -19.30 22.13 1.23
N LEU A 433 -20.02 21.22 1.87
CA LEU A 433 -20.39 19.90 1.35
C LEU A 433 -21.90 19.79 1.07
N SER A 434 -22.58 20.92 0.84
CA SER A 434 -24.05 20.92 0.66
C SER A 434 -24.52 20.11 -0.56
N HIS A 435 -23.63 19.86 -1.52
CA HIS A 435 -23.93 19.08 -2.72
C HIS A 435 -23.57 17.59 -2.59
N PHE A 436 -22.97 17.17 -1.48
CA PHE A 436 -22.59 15.77 -1.27
C PHE A 436 -23.84 14.90 -1.01
N ASN A 437 -23.96 13.82 -1.78
CA ASN A 437 -24.82 12.70 -1.49
C ASN A 437 -24.00 11.61 -0.79
N THR A 438 -24.30 11.31 0.48
CA THR A 438 -23.57 10.30 1.26
C THR A 438 -24.37 9.02 1.49
N GLU A 439 -25.49 8.82 0.78
CA GLU A 439 -26.41 7.70 1.02
C GLU A 439 -25.71 6.33 0.97
N ASN A 440 -24.77 6.15 0.04
CA ASN A 440 -24.05 4.90 -0.17
C ASN A 440 -22.78 4.76 0.68
N VAL A 441 -22.43 5.77 1.48
CA VAL A 441 -21.22 5.76 2.30
C VAL A 441 -21.39 4.77 3.46
N THR A 442 -20.43 3.87 3.60
CA THR A 442 -20.37 2.88 4.69
C THR A 442 -19.30 3.22 5.72
N ASN A 443 -18.22 3.89 5.30
CA ASN A 443 -17.13 4.34 6.17
C ASN A 443 -16.85 5.84 5.96
N MET A 444 -16.97 6.61 7.05
CA MET A 444 -16.60 8.02 7.12
C MET A 444 -15.74 8.32 8.35
N SER A 445 -15.12 7.29 8.93
CA SER A 445 -14.27 7.49 10.10
C SER A 445 -13.12 8.46 9.81
N ALA A 446 -12.85 9.29 10.80
CA ALA A 446 -11.83 10.33 10.78
C ALA A 446 -11.93 11.35 9.61
N MET A 447 -13.07 11.47 8.92
CA MET A 447 -13.22 12.30 7.72
C MET A 447 -12.76 13.76 7.93
N PHE A 448 -13.01 14.34 9.11
CA PHE A 448 -12.59 15.71 9.47
C PHE A 448 -11.61 15.75 10.66
N ALA A 449 -11.05 14.60 11.05
CA ALA A 449 -10.19 14.56 12.22
C ALA A 449 -8.98 15.48 12.03
N TYR A 450 -8.64 16.25 13.06
CA TYR A 450 -7.57 17.25 13.07
C TYR A 450 -7.77 18.43 12.11
N CYS A 451 -8.98 18.71 11.64
CA CYS A 451 -9.33 20.00 11.01
C CYS A 451 -9.42 21.11 12.07
N LYS A 452 -8.28 21.49 12.65
CA LYS A 452 -8.19 22.33 13.86
C LYS A 452 -8.69 23.76 13.63
N ALA A 453 -8.47 24.34 12.45
CA ALA A 453 -8.89 25.71 12.12
C ALA A 453 -10.33 25.80 11.56
N LEU A 454 -11.03 24.68 11.39
CA LEU A 454 -12.34 24.66 10.76
C LEU A 454 -13.36 25.37 11.66
N SER A 455 -13.87 26.49 11.16
CA SER A 455 -14.82 27.38 11.85
C SER A 455 -16.22 27.32 11.26
N GLU A 456 -16.34 26.88 10.00
CA GLU A 456 -17.62 26.69 9.31
C GLU A 456 -17.61 25.38 8.52
N LEU A 457 -18.60 24.51 8.78
CA LEU A 457 -18.82 23.26 8.06
C LEU A 457 -20.29 23.17 7.64
N LYS A 458 -20.56 23.11 6.34
CA LYS A 458 -21.91 22.95 5.79
C LYS A 458 -22.11 21.54 5.25
N MET A 459 -23.03 20.78 5.83
CA MET A 459 -23.36 19.40 5.46
C MET A 459 -24.87 19.06 5.57
N PRO A 460 -25.79 19.91 5.07
CA PRO A 460 -27.23 19.75 5.29
C PRO A 460 -27.84 18.46 4.70
N ASN A 461 -27.19 17.86 3.71
CA ASN A 461 -27.71 16.70 2.96
C ASN A 461 -27.03 15.38 3.31
N PHE A 462 -26.24 15.35 4.40
CA PHE A 462 -25.61 14.11 4.84
C PHE A 462 -26.68 13.09 5.25
N ASN A 463 -26.64 11.93 4.60
CA ASN A 463 -27.45 10.76 4.91
C ASN A 463 -26.50 9.64 5.35
N THR A 464 -26.53 9.28 6.63
CA THR A 464 -25.61 8.28 7.20
C THR A 464 -26.24 6.90 7.39
N LYS A 465 -27.40 6.62 6.77
CA LYS A 465 -28.18 5.39 7.04
C LYS A 465 -27.38 4.09 6.83
N ASN A 466 -26.40 4.10 5.93
CA ASN A 466 -25.58 2.94 5.58
C ASN A 466 -24.20 2.94 6.28
N VAL A 467 -23.90 3.99 7.06
CA VAL A 467 -22.62 4.12 7.77
C VAL A 467 -22.55 3.13 8.91
N THR A 468 -21.46 2.35 8.95
CA THR A 468 -21.16 1.43 10.05
C THR A 468 -20.03 1.96 10.95
N ASN A 469 -19.13 2.77 10.40
CA ASN A 469 -18.01 3.37 11.16
C ASN A 469 -17.95 4.90 10.96
N MET A 470 -18.14 5.61 12.07
CA MET A 470 -17.98 7.08 12.19
C MET A 470 -17.06 7.47 13.36
N SER A 471 -16.19 6.55 13.78
CA SER A 471 -15.17 6.83 14.78
C SER A 471 -14.30 8.01 14.34
N PHE A 472 -13.90 8.84 15.30
CA PHE A 472 -13.05 10.03 15.09
C PHE A 472 -13.60 11.08 14.11
N LEU A 473 -14.87 11.03 13.70
CA LEU A 473 -15.39 11.86 12.60
C LEU A 473 -15.03 13.35 12.71
N PHE A 474 -15.15 13.93 13.91
CA PHE A 474 -14.82 15.32 14.24
C PHE A 474 -13.71 15.43 15.30
N PHE A 475 -12.86 14.41 15.43
CA PHE A 475 -11.80 14.40 16.43
C PHE A 475 -10.86 15.59 16.26
N TYR A 476 -10.65 16.40 17.30
CA TYR A 476 -9.84 17.62 17.25
C TYR A 476 -10.34 18.72 16.27
N CYS A 477 -11.65 18.78 15.96
CA CYS A 477 -12.26 19.95 15.34
C CYS A 477 -12.47 21.07 16.38
N SER A 478 -11.38 21.64 16.89
CA SER A 478 -11.38 22.52 18.07
C SER A 478 -12.04 23.89 17.86
N GLU A 479 -12.13 24.36 16.62
CA GLU A 479 -12.64 25.70 16.29
C GLU A 479 -14.11 25.75 15.88
N LEU A 480 -14.76 24.58 15.67
CA LEU A 480 -16.17 24.53 15.31
C LEU A 480 -17.06 25.00 16.48
N PRO A 481 -17.95 26.00 16.29
CA PRO A 481 -18.89 26.43 17.32
C PRO A 481 -20.11 25.52 17.45
N SER A 482 -20.48 24.82 16.36
CA SER A 482 -21.64 23.94 16.28
C SER A 482 -21.43 22.89 15.20
N ILE A 483 -22.13 21.76 15.32
CA ILE A 483 -22.13 20.67 14.34
C ILE A 483 -23.59 20.32 14.02
N ASP A 484 -24.00 20.45 12.76
CA ASP A 484 -25.33 20.04 12.32
C ASP A 484 -25.39 18.52 12.13
N LEU A 485 -26.20 17.86 12.95
CA LEU A 485 -26.41 16.41 12.95
C LEU A 485 -27.81 16.02 12.45
N SER A 486 -28.58 16.95 11.90
CA SER A 486 -30.00 16.75 11.60
C SER A 486 -30.29 15.62 10.60
N GLY A 487 -29.37 15.35 9.68
CA GLY A 487 -29.42 14.27 8.69
C GLY A 487 -28.82 12.92 9.14
N PHE A 488 -28.24 12.84 10.35
CA PHE A 488 -27.55 11.64 10.81
C PHE A 488 -28.55 10.56 11.24
N ASN A 489 -28.46 9.39 10.60
CA ASN A 489 -29.08 8.14 11.00
C ASN A 489 -27.99 7.16 11.45
N THR A 490 -27.98 6.79 12.72
CA THR A 490 -26.93 5.95 13.33
C THR A 490 -27.34 4.49 13.52
N ALA A 491 -28.50 4.05 13.02
CA ALA A 491 -29.06 2.72 13.31
C ALA A 491 -28.16 1.54 12.85
N ASN A 492 -27.25 1.77 11.90
CA ASN A 492 -26.29 0.77 11.42
C ASN A 492 -24.87 0.97 11.96
N VAL A 493 -24.63 2.01 12.77
CA VAL A 493 -23.31 2.33 13.31
C VAL A 493 -22.92 1.32 14.38
N THR A 494 -21.72 0.75 14.26
CA THR A 494 -21.10 -0.11 15.26
C THR A 494 -19.99 0.58 16.03
N ASP A 495 -19.31 1.56 15.40
CA ASP A 495 -18.22 2.33 16.04
C ASP A 495 -18.42 3.85 15.89
N MET A 496 -18.52 4.54 17.04
CA MET A 496 -18.56 6.00 17.17
C MET A 496 -17.54 6.50 18.22
N GLY A 497 -16.49 5.71 18.46
CA GLY A 497 -15.41 6.08 19.37
C GLY A 497 -14.77 7.40 18.96
N ALA A 498 -14.58 8.29 19.94
CA ALA A 498 -13.94 9.60 19.79
C ALA A 498 -14.57 10.51 18.72
N MET A 499 -15.84 10.29 18.36
CA MET A 499 -16.54 11.02 17.30
C MET A 499 -16.44 12.55 17.46
N PHE A 500 -16.60 13.08 18.68
CA PHE A 500 -16.54 14.52 19.00
C PHE A 500 -15.36 14.88 19.90
N LYS A 501 -14.39 13.97 20.04
CA LYS A 501 -13.32 14.15 21.01
C LYS A 501 -12.51 15.43 20.71
N TYR A 502 -12.33 16.27 21.72
CA TYR A 502 -11.70 17.59 21.67
C TYR A 502 -12.37 18.62 20.73
N CYS A 503 -13.69 18.51 20.54
CA CYS A 503 -14.52 19.59 19.99
C CYS A 503 -14.72 20.71 21.05
N ALA A 504 -13.63 21.41 21.38
CA ALA A 504 -13.57 22.28 22.56
C ALA A 504 -14.48 23.52 22.51
N LYS A 505 -14.86 24.00 21.32
CA LYS A 505 -15.74 25.18 21.15
C LYS A 505 -17.22 24.86 20.97
N VAL A 506 -17.59 23.59 20.79
CA VAL A 506 -18.99 23.20 20.60
C VAL A 506 -19.78 23.41 21.89
N GLU A 507 -20.85 24.18 21.83
CA GLU A 507 -21.67 24.53 23.00
C GLU A 507 -22.91 23.64 23.15
N SER A 508 -23.38 23.05 22.06
CA SER A 508 -24.50 22.10 22.05
C SER A 508 -24.36 21.08 20.93
N LEU A 509 -24.89 19.88 21.17
CA LEU A 509 -25.01 18.81 20.19
C LEU A 509 -26.41 18.18 20.29
N ASP A 510 -27.17 18.20 19.20
CA ASP A 510 -28.41 17.44 19.12
C ASP A 510 -28.11 15.99 18.72
N ILE A 511 -28.01 15.13 19.73
CA ILE A 511 -27.84 13.68 19.58
C ILE A 511 -29.14 12.92 19.87
N SER A 512 -30.27 13.62 20.04
CA SER A 512 -31.53 13.01 20.48
C SER A 512 -32.04 11.94 19.52
N LYS A 513 -31.70 12.01 18.22
CA LYS A 513 -32.12 11.04 17.20
C LYS A 513 -31.19 9.83 17.05
N PHE A 514 -30.09 9.76 17.80
CA PHE A 514 -29.13 8.68 17.64
C PHE A 514 -29.75 7.36 18.11
N ASN A 515 -29.82 6.38 17.21
CA ASN A 515 -30.06 4.98 17.55
C ASN A 515 -28.70 4.30 17.74
N THR A 516 -28.43 3.79 18.94
CA THR A 516 -27.14 3.17 19.28
C THR A 516 -27.24 1.67 19.52
N GLU A 517 -28.35 1.01 19.15
CA GLU A 517 -28.60 -0.42 19.41
C GLU A 517 -27.45 -1.33 18.93
N LYS A 518 -26.84 -1.01 17.78
CA LYS A 518 -25.73 -1.79 17.20
C LYS A 518 -24.33 -1.32 17.63
N VAL A 519 -24.24 -0.23 18.38
CA VAL A 519 -22.96 0.37 18.75
C VAL A 519 -22.26 -0.51 19.78
N THR A 520 -21.00 -0.86 19.50
CA THR A 520 -20.14 -1.61 20.41
C THR A 520 -19.06 -0.73 21.04
N ASN A 521 -18.66 0.36 20.38
CA ASN A 521 -17.57 1.24 20.84
C ASN A 521 -18.01 2.70 20.96
N MET A 522 -17.95 3.24 22.18
CA MET A 522 -18.21 4.66 22.51
C MET A 522 -17.01 5.32 23.22
N ARG A 523 -15.81 4.72 23.12
CA ARG A 523 -14.60 5.21 23.78
C ARG A 523 -14.37 6.68 23.47
N GLY A 524 -14.29 7.52 24.49
CA GLY A 524 -13.90 8.92 24.35
C GLY A 524 -14.85 9.78 23.53
N MET A 525 -16.09 9.34 23.26
CA MET A 525 -17.00 9.99 22.29
C MET A 525 -17.12 11.51 22.46
N PHE A 526 -17.18 12.00 23.70
CA PHE A 526 -17.30 13.42 24.05
C PHE A 526 -16.09 13.97 24.81
N SER A 527 -15.01 13.20 24.93
CA SER A 527 -13.82 13.58 25.71
C SER A 527 -13.30 14.95 25.28
N GLY A 528 -13.12 15.89 26.20
CA GLY A 528 -12.62 17.23 25.93
C GLY A 528 -13.65 18.18 25.28
N CYS A 529 -14.94 17.83 25.26
CA CYS A 529 -16.03 18.76 24.91
C CYS A 529 -16.30 19.71 26.07
N ARG A 530 -15.40 20.68 26.27
CA ARG A 530 -15.35 21.51 27.50
C ARG A 530 -16.49 22.52 27.66
N LYS A 531 -17.21 22.84 26.59
CA LYS A 531 -18.27 23.87 26.59
C LYS A 531 -19.70 23.32 26.56
N ILE A 532 -19.86 22.03 26.30
CA ILE A 532 -21.19 21.41 26.28
C ILE A 532 -21.75 21.41 27.70
N THR A 533 -22.96 21.92 27.88
CA THR A 533 -23.62 21.99 29.20
C THR A 533 -24.62 20.87 29.43
N THR A 534 -25.24 20.36 28.36
CA THR A 534 -26.26 19.30 28.41
C THR A 534 -26.16 18.37 27.21
N LEU A 535 -26.47 17.09 27.42
CA LEU A 535 -26.60 16.07 26.39
C LEU A 535 -27.85 15.22 26.68
N ASP A 536 -28.67 14.98 25.65
CA ASP A 536 -29.87 14.13 25.76
C ASP A 536 -29.56 12.71 25.28
N PHE A 537 -29.56 11.76 26.20
CA PHE A 537 -29.34 10.34 25.91
C PHE A 537 -30.61 9.48 25.95
N SER A 538 -31.80 10.09 25.90
CA SER A 538 -33.08 9.38 26.05
C SER A 538 -33.26 8.21 25.08
N ASN A 539 -32.70 8.30 23.86
CA ASN A 539 -32.80 7.28 22.82
C ASN A 539 -31.58 6.33 22.73
N PHE A 540 -30.59 6.47 23.62
CA PHE A 540 -29.43 5.59 23.61
C PHE A 540 -29.78 4.20 24.16
N ASN A 541 -29.43 3.17 23.40
CA ASN A 541 -29.36 1.77 23.85
C ASN A 541 -27.89 1.34 23.92
N THR A 542 -27.43 0.93 25.10
CA THR A 542 -26.02 0.57 25.33
C THR A 542 -25.80 -0.92 25.58
N ASP A 543 -26.80 -1.78 25.35
CA ASP A 543 -26.76 -3.22 25.68
C ASP A 543 -25.64 -3.97 24.95
N ASN A 544 -25.15 -3.43 23.83
CA ASN A 544 -24.07 -4.00 23.02
C ASN A 544 -22.72 -3.29 23.19
N VAL A 545 -22.65 -2.22 23.97
CA VAL A 545 -21.42 -1.45 24.17
C VAL A 545 -20.45 -2.24 25.03
N THR A 546 -19.19 -2.34 24.58
CA THR A 546 -18.10 -3.04 25.26
C THR A 546 -17.00 -2.09 25.75
N ASN A 547 -16.95 -0.86 25.25
CA ASN A 547 -15.94 0.13 25.63
C ASN A 547 -16.53 1.55 25.77
N THR A 548 -16.37 2.14 26.96
CA THR A 548 -16.75 3.54 27.28
C THR A 548 -15.60 4.33 27.92
N ASN A 549 -14.37 3.81 27.85
CA ASN A 549 -13.17 4.45 28.38
C ASN A 549 -13.10 5.93 27.95
N THR A 550 -12.82 6.83 28.88
CA THR A 550 -12.74 8.29 28.66
C THR A 550 -13.97 8.97 28.04
N MET A 551 -15.14 8.33 27.94
CA MET A 551 -16.30 8.85 27.18
C MET A 551 -16.62 10.33 27.44
N PHE A 552 -16.52 10.78 28.70
CA PHE A 552 -16.77 12.15 29.15
C PHE A 552 -15.54 12.83 29.76
N PHE A 553 -14.33 12.29 29.56
CA PHE A 553 -13.10 12.84 30.14
C PHE A 553 -12.93 14.34 29.82
N SER A 554 -12.74 15.19 30.82
CA SER A 554 -12.64 16.67 30.69
C SER A 554 -13.84 17.31 29.95
N CYS A 555 -15.07 16.92 30.34
CA CYS A 555 -16.29 17.63 29.98
C CYS A 555 -16.62 18.69 31.03
N ASP A 556 -15.80 19.74 31.07
CA ASP A 556 -15.71 20.66 32.21
C ASP A 556 -16.99 21.48 32.46
N ALA A 557 -17.86 21.71 31.46
CA ALA A 557 -19.09 22.51 31.62
C ALA A 557 -20.36 21.70 31.96
N ILE A 558 -20.30 20.37 31.93
CA ILE A 558 -21.47 19.52 32.23
C ILE A 558 -21.66 19.45 33.75
N THR A 559 -22.77 20.01 34.23
CA THR A 559 -23.10 19.98 35.67
C THR A 559 -23.91 18.76 36.09
N SER A 560 -24.71 18.20 35.17
CA SER A 560 -25.46 16.97 35.42
C SER A 560 -25.61 16.13 34.16
N LEU A 561 -25.63 14.80 34.33
CA LEU A 561 -25.86 13.83 33.25
C LEU A 561 -26.98 12.87 33.61
N ASP A 562 -27.89 12.61 32.67
CA ASP A 562 -28.85 11.52 32.79
C ASP A 562 -28.39 10.30 32.00
N LEU A 563 -27.94 9.29 32.75
CA LEU A 563 -27.48 8.00 32.24
C LEU A 563 -28.39 6.87 32.74
N SER A 564 -29.63 7.18 33.15
CA SER A 564 -30.57 6.18 33.71
C SER A 564 -30.91 5.05 32.74
N ASN A 565 -30.78 5.29 31.43
CA ASN A 565 -31.01 4.29 30.38
C ASN A 565 -29.75 3.46 30.04
N PHE A 566 -28.57 3.79 30.59
CA PHE A 566 -27.33 3.09 30.27
C PHE A 566 -27.23 1.77 31.04
N LYS A 567 -27.24 0.68 30.29
CA LYS A 567 -26.96 -0.69 30.75
C LYS A 567 -25.61 -1.12 30.17
N LEU A 568 -24.59 -1.14 31.00
CA LEU A 568 -23.20 -1.34 30.57
C LEU A 568 -22.64 -2.71 30.98
N GLU A 569 -23.47 -3.76 30.95
CA GLU A 569 -23.12 -5.10 31.44
C GLU A 569 -21.96 -5.76 30.67
N LYS A 570 -21.78 -5.40 29.40
CA LYS A 570 -20.72 -5.92 28.53
C LYS A 570 -19.45 -5.06 28.52
N VAL A 571 -19.45 -3.92 29.21
CA VAL A 571 -18.31 -3.01 29.20
C VAL A 571 -17.20 -3.55 30.08
N THR A 572 -16.01 -3.72 29.52
CA THR A 572 -14.83 -4.22 30.24
C THR A 572 -13.92 -3.09 30.74
N ASP A 573 -13.93 -1.93 30.08
CA ASP A 573 -13.09 -0.77 30.39
C ASP A 573 -13.93 0.52 30.52
N MET A 574 -13.97 1.05 31.74
CA MET A 574 -14.55 2.34 32.13
C MET A 574 -13.49 3.32 32.66
N SER A 575 -12.21 3.06 32.41
CA SER A 575 -11.13 3.87 32.96
C SER A 575 -11.24 5.32 32.48
N SER A 576 -11.06 6.21 33.44
CA SER A 576 -11.15 7.65 33.27
C SER A 576 -12.45 8.19 32.61
N MET A 577 -13.56 7.45 32.66
CA MET A 577 -14.79 7.79 31.93
C MET A 577 -15.30 9.21 32.23
N PHE A 578 -15.22 9.67 33.48
CA PHE A 578 -15.65 10.99 33.92
C PHE A 578 -14.50 11.86 34.44
N SER A 579 -13.24 11.44 34.34
CA SER A 579 -12.16 12.19 34.99
C SER A 579 -12.09 13.64 34.50
N PHE A 580 -11.71 14.54 35.40
CA PHE A 580 -11.61 15.98 35.13
C PHE A 580 -12.94 16.65 34.73
N CYS A 581 -14.09 16.05 35.04
CA CYS A 581 -15.38 16.76 34.96
C CYS A 581 -15.59 17.61 36.22
N GLU A 582 -14.85 18.71 36.34
CA GLU A 582 -14.73 19.48 37.59
C GLU A 582 -16.05 20.16 38.03
N GLU A 583 -16.93 20.51 37.09
CA GLU A 583 -18.25 21.12 37.39
C GLU A 583 -19.37 20.10 37.60
N MET A 584 -19.09 18.81 37.41
CA MET A 584 -20.11 17.77 37.49
C MET A 584 -20.55 17.55 38.93
N THR A 585 -21.83 17.84 39.19
CA THR A 585 -22.44 17.70 40.52
C THR A 585 -23.29 16.44 40.64
N THR A 586 -23.93 15.99 39.56
CA THR A 586 -24.88 14.87 39.61
C THR A 586 -24.79 13.97 38.38
N ILE A 587 -24.69 12.66 38.61
CA ILE A 587 -24.86 11.64 37.58
C ILE A 587 -26.09 10.83 37.95
N TYR A 588 -27.15 10.94 37.15
CA TYR A 588 -28.35 10.13 37.34
C TYR A 588 -28.15 8.74 36.73
N CYS A 589 -28.25 7.71 37.55
CA CYS A 589 -28.24 6.33 37.10
C CYS A 589 -28.93 5.46 38.15
N ASN A 590 -29.81 4.56 37.69
CA ASN A 590 -30.57 3.66 38.58
C ASN A 590 -29.90 2.29 38.76
N HIS A 591 -28.75 2.07 38.14
CA HIS A 591 -28.05 0.78 38.11
C HIS A 591 -26.63 0.91 38.68
N THR A 592 -26.15 -0.16 39.33
CA THR A 592 -24.74 -0.28 39.70
C THR A 592 -23.95 -0.77 38.50
N TRP A 593 -22.89 -0.06 38.14
CA TRP A 593 -21.99 -0.49 37.07
C TRP A 593 -20.81 -1.31 37.61
N LYS A 594 -20.24 -2.15 36.74
CA LYS A 594 -19.07 -2.98 37.01
C LYS A 594 -18.23 -3.04 35.74
N ALA A 595 -16.91 -3.11 35.89
CA ALA A 595 -15.95 -3.26 34.81
C ALA A 595 -14.66 -3.91 35.34
N GLU A 596 -13.89 -4.53 34.46
CA GLU A 596 -12.58 -5.12 34.80
C GLU A 596 -11.53 -4.02 34.99
N GLN A 597 -11.53 -3.03 34.09
CA GLN A 597 -10.65 -1.85 34.13
C GLN A 597 -11.50 -0.61 34.45
N SER A 598 -11.08 0.15 35.45
CA SER A 598 -11.81 1.36 35.89
C SER A 598 -10.93 2.38 36.60
N GLU A 599 -9.62 2.37 36.34
CA GLU A 599 -8.71 3.30 36.98
C GLU A 599 -9.17 4.74 36.74
N ASN A 600 -9.17 5.55 37.80
CA ASN A 600 -9.47 6.97 37.75
C ASN A 600 -10.85 7.35 37.18
N MET A 601 -11.81 6.43 37.08
CA MET A 601 -13.15 6.67 36.51
C MET A 601 -13.78 8.01 36.91
N PHE A 602 -13.68 8.39 38.19
CA PHE A 602 -14.21 9.65 38.75
C PHE A 602 -13.14 10.64 39.22
N ALA A 603 -11.87 10.45 38.85
CA ALA A 603 -10.79 11.29 39.34
C ALA A 603 -11.03 12.78 39.03
N TYR A 604 -10.77 13.66 40.00
CA TYR A 604 -10.95 15.11 39.89
C TYR A 604 -12.41 15.58 39.70
N CYS A 605 -13.41 14.76 40.02
CA CYS A 605 -14.82 15.17 40.04
C CYS A 605 -15.21 15.74 41.42
N SER A 606 -14.52 16.77 41.90
CA SER A 606 -14.57 17.21 43.31
C SER A 606 -15.95 17.71 43.77
N LYS A 607 -16.82 18.13 42.84
CA LYS A 607 -18.19 18.60 43.12
C LYS A 607 -19.25 17.51 43.06
N LEU A 608 -18.86 16.28 42.69
CA LEU A 608 -19.79 15.18 42.47
C LEU A 608 -20.40 14.71 43.80
N LYS A 609 -21.73 14.64 43.84
CA LYS A 609 -22.48 14.21 45.00
C LYS A 609 -23.59 13.25 44.60
N GLY A 610 -23.53 12.03 45.15
CA GLY A 610 -24.54 10.99 44.97
C GLY A 610 -25.11 10.55 46.31
N ALA A 611 -25.20 9.23 46.52
CA ALA A 611 -25.50 8.65 47.83
C ALA A 611 -24.42 8.98 48.89
N VAL A 612 -23.19 9.26 48.44
CA VAL A 612 -22.09 9.75 49.28
C VAL A 612 -21.42 10.98 48.66
N GLU A 613 -20.71 11.74 49.50
CA GLU A 613 -19.82 12.83 49.07
C GLU A 613 -18.58 12.27 48.34
N TYR A 614 -18.03 13.04 47.40
CA TYR A 614 -16.80 12.68 46.67
C TYR A 614 -15.60 12.42 47.60
N ASN A 615 -14.79 11.42 47.25
CA ASN A 615 -13.53 11.07 47.92
C ASN A 615 -12.44 10.77 46.88
N GLU A 616 -11.34 11.52 46.95
CA GLU A 616 -10.22 11.44 45.99
C GLU A 616 -9.49 10.09 45.97
N PHE A 617 -9.61 9.28 47.03
CA PHE A 617 -9.03 7.94 47.10
C PHE A 617 -10.01 6.84 46.65
N LYS A 618 -11.25 7.19 46.33
CA LYS A 618 -12.30 6.28 45.85
C LYS A 618 -12.81 6.77 44.50
N VAL A 619 -12.06 6.49 43.45
CA VAL A 619 -12.33 7.02 42.12
C VAL A 619 -12.54 5.94 41.06
N ASP A 620 -12.61 4.67 41.46
CA ASP A 620 -12.85 3.53 40.56
C ASP A 620 -14.36 3.23 40.40
N VAL A 621 -14.69 2.21 39.59
CA VAL A 621 -16.09 1.83 39.31
C VAL A 621 -16.88 1.40 40.55
N LYS A 622 -16.25 1.10 41.69
CA LYS A 622 -16.99 0.76 42.93
C LYS A 622 -17.88 1.91 43.40
N MET A 623 -17.57 3.14 43.00
CA MET A 623 -18.38 4.32 43.27
C MET A 623 -19.47 4.57 42.23
N ALA A 624 -19.56 3.79 41.14
CA ALA A 624 -20.64 3.83 40.16
C ALA A 624 -21.88 3.06 40.68
N ASN A 625 -22.42 3.49 41.83
CA ASN A 625 -23.50 2.84 42.54
C ASN A 625 -24.50 3.87 43.12
N PRO A 626 -25.82 3.71 42.90
CA PRO A 626 -26.82 4.67 43.37
C PRO A 626 -27.16 4.62 44.87
N GLU A 627 -26.72 3.60 45.60
CA GLU A 627 -26.96 3.42 47.04
C GLU A 627 -25.73 3.74 47.89
N THR A 628 -24.53 3.47 47.35
CA THR A 628 -23.27 3.54 48.10
C THR A 628 -22.20 4.41 47.45
N GLY A 629 -22.50 5.00 46.29
CA GLY A 629 -21.54 5.69 45.44
C GLY A 629 -22.01 7.07 44.98
N TYR A 630 -21.45 7.51 43.86
CA TYR A 630 -21.64 8.84 43.30
C TYR A 630 -22.84 8.97 42.35
N PHE A 631 -23.54 7.87 42.06
CA PHE A 631 -24.78 7.95 41.29
C PHE A 631 -25.93 8.43 42.16
N THR A 632 -26.84 9.16 41.52
CA THR A 632 -28.11 9.61 42.09
C THR A 632 -29.24 8.86 41.41
N LYS A 633 -30.16 8.28 42.20
CA LYS A 633 -31.37 7.67 41.63
C LYS A 633 -32.25 8.72 40.98
N LYS A 634 -32.71 8.44 39.76
CA LYS A 634 -33.74 9.22 39.10
C LYS A 634 -35.08 8.52 39.28
N ASN A 635 -35.96 9.14 40.08
CA ASN A 635 -37.33 8.68 40.19
C ASN A 635 -38.04 8.84 38.84
N PRO A 636 -38.86 7.88 38.40
CA PRO A 636 -39.60 8.00 37.15
C PRO A 636 -40.44 9.29 37.16
N SER A 637 -40.17 10.22 36.24
CA SER A 637 -40.80 11.55 36.19
C SER A 637 -42.25 11.53 35.69
N GLY A 638 -42.99 10.45 35.95
CA GLY A 638 -44.35 10.27 35.49
C GLY A 638 -45.24 9.46 36.41
N ILE A 639 -44.85 9.21 37.67
CA ILE A 639 -45.72 8.57 38.67
C ILE A 639 -45.46 9.24 40.03
N SER A 640 -46.36 10.11 40.45
CA SER A 640 -46.31 10.75 41.78
C SER A 640 -46.77 9.74 42.85
N GLN A 641 -46.00 9.56 43.92
CA GLN A 641 -46.49 8.78 45.08
C GLN A 641 -47.60 9.57 45.79
N THR A 642 -48.65 8.88 46.24
CA THR A 642 -49.72 9.50 47.04
C THR A 642 -49.14 10.01 48.36
N GLY A 643 -48.91 11.32 48.48
CA GLY A 643 -48.36 11.95 49.69
C GLY A 643 -47.56 13.23 49.48
N VAL A 644 -47.29 13.65 48.24
CA VAL A 644 -46.63 14.93 47.98
C VAL A 644 -47.65 16.06 48.13
N ALA A 645 -47.46 16.90 49.14
CA ALA A 645 -48.35 18.01 49.46
C ALA A 645 -48.44 19.01 48.30
N THR A 646 -49.59 19.02 47.63
CA THR A 646 -50.06 20.11 46.78
C THR A 646 -51.33 20.67 47.39
N ASP A 647 -51.52 22.00 47.36
CA ASP A 647 -52.77 22.64 47.79
C ASP A 647 -53.98 22.25 46.90
N ALA A 648 -53.72 21.56 45.79
CA ALA A 648 -54.73 21.01 44.91
C ALA A 648 -55.25 19.65 45.41
N THR A 649 -56.58 19.46 45.35
CA THR A 649 -57.26 18.22 45.75
C THR A 649 -57.63 17.37 44.54
N VAL A 650 -57.71 16.04 44.71
CA VAL A 650 -58.12 15.12 43.64
C VAL A 650 -59.62 15.31 43.36
N VAL A 651 -59.97 15.68 42.12
CA VAL A 651 -61.37 15.90 41.68
C VAL A 651 -61.92 14.76 40.82
N ALA A 652 -61.06 13.96 40.19
CA ALA A 652 -61.46 12.74 39.50
C ALA A 652 -60.29 11.75 39.43
N ILE A 653 -60.62 10.47 39.46
CA ILE A 653 -59.68 9.35 39.34
C ILE A 653 -60.09 8.54 38.12
N TYR A 654 -59.12 8.09 37.34
CA TYR A 654 -59.33 7.24 36.18
C TYR A 654 -58.34 6.07 36.21
N SER A 655 -58.77 4.93 35.68
CA SER A 655 -57.88 3.83 35.33
C SER A 655 -57.03 4.19 34.10
N LEU A 656 -56.00 3.38 33.81
CA LEU A 656 -55.15 3.56 32.64
C LEU A 656 -55.90 3.44 31.30
N ASP A 657 -57.02 2.70 31.26
CA ASP A 657 -57.92 2.60 30.09
C ASP A 657 -58.98 3.72 30.05
N GLY A 658 -58.89 4.73 30.93
CA GLY A 658 -59.71 5.95 30.88
C GLY A 658 -61.08 5.85 31.55
N LYS A 659 -61.38 4.77 32.29
CA LYS A 659 -62.63 4.66 33.05
C LYS A 659 -62.55 5.44 34.35
N LYS A 660 -63.58 6.21 34.67
CA LYS A 660 -63.66 6.95 35.94
C LYS A 660 -63.82 5.98 37.11
N LEU A 661 -63.00 6.15 38.15
CA LEU A 661 -62.96 5.34 39.37
C LEU A 661 -63.50 6.15 40.55
N THR A 662 -64.09 5.46 41.53
CA THR A 662 -64.63 6.07 42.77
C THR A 662 -63.57 6.25 43.86
N GLU A 663 -62.47 5.49 43.78
CA GLU A 663 -61.32 5.57 44.68
C GLU A 663 -60.05 5.12 43.95
N LEU A 664 -58.88 5.45 44.52
CA LEU A 664 -57.61 4.96 44.01
C LEU A 664 -57.58 3.42 44.08
N GLN A 665 -57.17 2.77 43.01
CA GLN A 665 -56.96 1.32 42.96
C GLN A 665 -55.48 1.00 43.17
N SER A 666 -55.16 -0.22 43.62
CA SER A 666 -53.76 -0.64 43.77
C SER A 666 -53.06 -0.61 42.41
N GLY A 667 -51.88 0.02 42.32
CA GLY A 667 -51.18 0.27 41.05
C GLY A 667 -51.33 1.70 40.53
N VAL A 668 -51.11 1.90 39.21
CA VAL A 668 -51.09 3.24 38.59
C VAL A 668 -52.51 3.73 38.29
N ASN A 669 -52.82 4.92 38.78
CA ASN A 669 -54.06 5.65 38.57
C ASN A 669 -53.76 6.96 37.83
N ILE A 670 -54.72 7.48 37.06
CA ILE A 670 -54.66 8.83 36.50
C ILE A 670 -55.57 9.71 37.34
N VAL A 671 -55.05 10.75 37.98
CA VAL A 671 -55.82 11.69 38.80
C VAL A 671 -55.87 13.05 38.15
N ARG A 672 -57.06 13.64 38.13
CA ARG A 672 -57.26 15.05 37.80
C ARG A 672 -57.38 15.85 39.09
N MET A 673 -56.63 16.94 39.17
CA MET A 673 -56.53 17.79 40.35
C MET A 673 -57.41 19.04 40.21
N SER A 674 -57.76 19.69 41.33
CA SER A 674 -58.65 20.85 41.39
C SER A 674 -58.09 22.10 40.70
N ASP A 675 -56.77 22.15 40.47
CA ASP A 675 -56.09 23.19 39.70
C ASP A 675 -56.12 22.96 38.17
N GLY A 676 -56.76 21.87 37.72
CA GLY A 676 -56.87 21.50 36.30
C GLY A 676 -55.75 20.59 35.79
N THR A 677 -54.73 20.29 36.59
CA THR A 677 -53.63 19.38 36.19
C THR A 677 -54.05 17.91 36.23
N THR A 678 -53.35 17.06 35.47
CA THR A 678 -53.54 15.61 35.45
C THR A 678 -52.23 14.91 35.76
N HIS A 679 -52.24 14.01 36.75
CA HIS A 679 -51.07 13.27 37.21
C HIS A 679 -51.32 11.78 37.08
N LYS A 680 -50.25 11.00 36.88
CA LYS A 680 -50.28 9.56 37.12
C LYS A 680 -49.79 9.36 38.56
N VAL A 681 -50.54 8.62 39.37
CA VAL A 681 -50.21 8.34 40.79
C VAL A 681 -50.22 6.86 41.07
N MET A 682 -49.38 6.40 41.99
CA MET A 682 -49.33 5.01 42.43
C MET A 682 -49.85 4.90 43.86
N LYS A 683 -50.85 4.05 44.08
CA LYS A 683 -51.47 3.77 45.39
C LYS A 683 -50.94 2.46 45.98
#